data_AF-A0A5C6CK97-F1
#
_entry.id   AF-A0A5C6CK97-F1
#
_cell.length_a   1.000
_cell.length_b   1.000
_cell.length_c   1.000
_cell.angle_alpha   90.00
_cell.angle_beta   90.00
_cell.angle_gamma   90.00
#
_symmetry.space_group_name_H-M   'P 1'
#
loop_
_entity.id
_entity.type
_entity.pdbx_description
1 polymer ?
#
loop_
_entity_poly.entity_id
_entity_poly.type
_entity_poly.pdbx_seq_one_letter_code
_entity_poly.pdbx_strand_id
1 'polypeptide(L)'
;MNRLLAPLLVLSFFLATVHQGKAAEAATNQYDIVVYGGTSAGVIAAVQAKKMGKSVVIVGPDKHLGGLTSGGLGWTDTGNKSVIGGLARDFYHRIWKAYQHPAAWPHQPQTQYGNKGQGTLAIDGENRTMWIFEPHVAEQVYEDYVREFEIPVFRDEYLDRESGVTMKDGRIVGIRMLSGKSYAGKMFIDATYEGDLMASAGVTYHVGREAAATYGERFNGVQTGVLHHAHHFGILDKPVSPYVVPGDPASGVLPRVSAQPPGEKFAGDHRVQAYCFRMCLTNHEPNRVPFAKPAGYDPSQYELLVRIFDAGFNQTFAKFDPIPNYKTDTNNHGPMSTDNIGFNYDYPEASYERRREIIKEHETYQQGWLYFIANDPRVPEQTRQQMRKWGLAKDEFVDNGNWPHQLYIREARRMVGDFVMTENELLKRSETPESVGMGSYTMDSHNVQRYITPEGHVQNEGDIGVSTKGPYQIAYGSLVPKKSECENLLVPVCVSSSHIAFGSIRMEPVFMILGHSSATAAVMAIDEKIAVQDVDYEKLSQRLRADGQVLEYSGSEKRTTGKGVSSDQLKGIVVDDAKAEFTGTWLPSTSSSKFVDHGYVHDGHQADGLATMTFTATLPKAGEYEVRVAYPANSNRASNVKITVHHAAGSSTVSVNQKETPAIEGLFVSLGKFPFDANAKATVRITNDGANGHVVADAVQWLP
;
A
#
# COMPACT_ATOMS: atom_id res chain seq x y z
N MET A 1 70.58 83.35 13.87
CA MET A 1 70.55 82.00 13.25
C MET A 1 69.48 81.18 13.95
N ASN A 2 68.44 80.79 13.18
CA ASN A 2 67.47 79.68 13.33
C ASN A 2 67.05 79.22 14.75
N ARG A 3 65.75 79.31 15.15
CA ARG A 3 64.60 78.42 14.80
C ARG A 3 64.89 76.95 15.19
N LEU A 4 64.06 76.14 15.87
CA LEU A 4 62.63 76.05 16.25
C LEU A 4 62.58 75.02 17.41
N LEU A 5 61.87 75.23 18.53
CA LEU A 5 60.45 74.89 18.82
C LEU A 5 60.06 73.42 18.55
N ALA A 6 59.77 72.71 19.64
CA ALA A 6 59.28 71.33 19.72
C ALA A 6 57.81 71.20 19.25
N PRO A 7 57.39 70.04 18.70
CA PRO A 7 55.97 69.74 18.49
C PRO A 7 55.41 68.76 19.53
N LEU A 8 54.20 69.11 20.00
CA LEU A 8 53.19 68.27 20.64
C LEU A 8 52.84 67.05 19.76
N LEU A 9 52.70 65.89 20.39
CA LEU A 9 52.05 64.70 19.81
C LEU A 9 50.57 64.69 20.21
N VAL A 10 49.69 64.73 19.22
CA VAL A 10 48.24 64.59 19.35
C VAL A 10 47.89 63.10 19.42
N LEU A 11 47.24 62.67 20.51
CA LEU A 11 46.70 61.33 20.69
C LEU A 11 45.22 61.33 20.27
N SER A 12 44.90 60.69 19.14
CA SER A 12 43.52 60.51 18.68
C SER A 12 42.86 59.32 19.38
N PHE A 13 41.84 59.59 20.20
CA PHE A 13 40.94 58.57 20.77
C PHE A 13 39.92 58.12 19.71
N PHE A 14 39.99 56.84 19.30
CA PHE A 14 38.88 56.16 18.62
C PHE A 14 37.91 55.63 19.68
N LEU A 15 36.70 56.21 19.74
CA LEU A 15 35.57 55.59 20.43
C LEU A 15 35.05 54.41 19.57
N ALA A 16 35.32 53.18 20.02
CA ALA A 16 34.61 52.01 19.52
C ALA A 16 33.25 51.92 20.23
N THR A 17 32.18 52.23 19.50
CA THR A 17 30.81 51.95 19.91
C THR A 17 30.58 50.44 19.82
N VAL A 18 30.53 49.76 20.97
CA VAL A 18 30.08 48.37 21.06
C VAL A 18 28.58 48.33 20.76
N HIS A 19 28.21 48.03 19.52
CA HIS A 19 26.87 47.56 19.19
C HIS A 19 26.74 46.11 19.67
N GLN A 20 26.15 45.93 20.86
CA GLN A 20 25.55 44.65 21.21
C GLN A 20 24.39 44.40 20.23
N GLY A 21 24.64 43.64 19.18
CA GLY A 21 23.59 43.08 18.36
C GLY A 21 22.74 42.18 19.23
N LYS A 22 21.53 42.62 19.60
CA LYS A 22 20.47 41.68 19.97
C LYS A 22 20.31 40.74 18.78
N ALA A 23 20.64 39.47 18.95
CA ALA A 23 20.14 38.44 18.05
C ALA A 23 18.62 38.64 18.00
N ALA A 24 18.09 38.91 16.81
CA ALA A 24 16.65 38.98 16.62
C ALA A 24 16.10 37.60 16.97
N GLU A 25 15.44 37.50 18.12
CA GLU A 25 14.68 36.33 18.51
C GLU A 25 13.64 36.13 17.40
N ALA A 26 13.81 35.07 16.61
CA ALA A 26 12.90 34.77 15.51
C ALA A 26 11.48 34.70 16.09
N ALA A 27 10.56 35.50 15.55
CA ALA A 27 9.18 35.53 16.03
C ALA A 27 8.60 34.11 16.01
N THR A 28 8.25 33.58 17.18
CA THR A 28 7.62 32.27 17.30
C THR A 28 6.19 32.40 16.83
N ASN A 29 5.85 31.77 15.70
CA ASN A 29 4.47 31.74 15.23
C ASN A 29 3.70 30.70 16.04
N GLN A 30 2.64 31.11 16.74
CA GLN A 30 1.84 30.25 17.60
C GLN A 30 0.53 29.87 16.90
N TYR A 31 0.22 28.58 16.87
CA TYR A 31 -1.00 28.01 16.32
C TYR A 31 -1.63 27.05 17.33
N ASP A 32 -2.90 26.69 17.13
CA ASP A 32 -3.51 25.60 17.89
C ASP A 32 -2.93 24.26 17.43
N ILE A 33 -2.81 24.07 16.11
CA ILE A 33 -2.29 22.83 15.49
C ILE A 33 -1.14 23.17 14.54
N VAL A 34 -0.04 22.44 14.63
CA VAL A 34 1.06 22.49 13.66
C VAL A 34 1.09 21.16 12.90
N VAL A 35 0.85 21.21 11.59
CA VAL A 35 0.95 20.04 10.71
C VAL A 35 2.33 20.06 10.04
N TYR A 36 3.14 19.03 10.28
CA TYR A 36 4.41 18.83 9.61
C TYR A 36 4.21 17.89 8.42
N GLY A 37 4.37 18.40 7.19
CA GLY A 37 4.18 17.65 5.94
C GLY A 37 2.94 18.08 5.14
N GLY A 38 3.12 18.24 3.82
CA GLY A 38 2.13 18.68 2.83
C GLY A 38 1.50 17.55 2.03
N THR A 39 1.51 16.32 2.54
CA THR A 39 0.84 15.16 1.92
C THR A 39 -0.69 15.34 1.90
N SER A 40 -1.39 14.42 1.24
CA SER A 40 -2.85 14.38 1.25
C SER A 40 -3.43 14.37 2.68
N ALA A 41 -2.85 13.59 3.60
CA ALA A 41 -3.23 13.61 5.02
C ALA A 41 -3.06 15.00 5.65
N GLY A 42 -1.92 15.66 5.39
CA GLY A 42 -1.58 16.95 6.00
C GLY A 42 -2.54 18.07 5.59
N VAL A 43 -2.87 18.15 4.30
CA VAL A 43 -3.84 19.14 3.80
C VAL A 43 -5.22 18.88 4.36
N ILE A 44 -5.69 17.62 4.35
CA ILE A 44 -7.00 17.27 4.89
C ILE A 44 -7.10 17.52 6.40
N ALA A 45 -6.05 17.22 7.17
CA ALA A 45 -5.98 17.54 8.60
C ALA A 45 -6.11 19.05 8.84
N ALA A 46 -5.39 19.88 8.08
CA ALA A 46 -5.47 21.33 8.22
C ALA A 46 -6.86 21.88 7.84
N VAL A 47 -7.49 21.36 6.78
CA VAL A 47 -8.86 21.72 6.41
C VAL A 47 -9.83 21.37 7.54
N GLN A 48 -9.74 20.17 8.11
CA GLN A 48 -10.60 19.76 9.21
C GLN A 48 -10.40 20.64 10.45
N ALA A 49 -9.16 20.96 10.81
CA ALA A 49 -8.86 21.87 11.91
C ALA A 49 -9.54 23.24 11.73
N LYS A 50 -9.50 23.80 10.51
CA LYS A 50 -10.17 25.07 10.19
C LYS A 50 -11.69 24.96 10.22
N LYS A 51 -12.26 23.86 9.71
CA LYS A 51 -13.71 23.58 9.81
C LYS A 51 -14.19 23.47 11.25
N MET A 52 -13.32 23.06 12.17
CA MET A 52 -13.57 23.01 13.61
C MET A 52 -13.14 24.28 14.37
N GLY A 53 -12.79 25.35 13.65
CA GLY A 53 -12.54 26.67 14.23
C GLY A 53 -11.18 26.83 14.91
N LYS A 54 -10.19 25.97 14.61
CA LYS A 54 -8.83 26.10 15.15
C LYS A 54 -7.88 26.77 14.17
N SER A 55 -6.91 27.49 14.71
CA SER A 55 -5.77 27.99 13.92
C SER A 55 -4.82 26.84 13.61
N VAL A 56 -4.37 26.75 12.37
CA VAL A 56 -3.47 25.68 11.91
C VAL A 56 -2.48 26.23 10.90
N VAL A 57 -1.31 25.61 10.84
CA VAL A 57 -0.28 25.85 9.83
C VAL A 57 0.17 24.52 9.23
N ILE A 58 0.48 24.52 7.94
CA ILE A 58 1.23 23.44 7.29
C ILE A 58 2.67 23.92 7.10
N VAL A 59 3.63 23.14 7.54
CA VAL A 59 5.06 23.39 7.33
C VAL A 59 5.75 22.08 6.96
N GLY A 60 6.64 22.08 5.98
CA GLY A 60 7.31 20.84 5.62
C GLY A 60 8.21 20.94 4.39
N PRO A 61 8.89 19.84 4.03
CA PRO A 61 9.82 19.81 2.92
C PRO A 61 9.11 19.94 1.56
N ASP A 62 7.79 19.72 1.51
CA ASP A 62 7.01 19.66 0.29
C ASP A 62 6.94 21.02 -0.42
N LYS A 63 7.28 21.03 -1.72
CA LYS A 63 7.06 22.18 -2.61
C LYS A 63 5.69 22.15 -3.25
N HIS A 64 5.17 20.97 -3.53
CA HIS A 64 3.86 20.71 -4.13
C HIS A 64 2.99 19.98 -3.11
N LEU A 65 1.71 20.33 -2.99
CA LEU A 65 0.81 19.69 -2.02
C LEU A 65 0.18 18.43 -2.59
N GLY A 66 -0.14 17.49 -1.71
CA GLY A 66 -0.94 16.30 -2.04
C GLY A 66 -0.16 15.00 -2.11
N GLY A 67 1.15 15.04 -1.87
CA GLY A 67 1.99 13.84 -1.85
C GLY A 67 1.93 13.07 -3.16
N LEU A 68 1.76 11.75 -3.12
CA LEU A 68 1.70 10.93 -4.33
C LEU A 68 0.48 11.20 -5.19
N THR A 69 -0.63 11.68 -4.60
CA THR A 69 -1.84 12.02 -5.35
C THR A 69 -1.58 13.09 -6.43
N SER A 70 -0.72 14.07 -6.11
CA SER A 70 -0.22 15.09 -7.07
C SER A 70 1.16 14.74 -7.64
N GLY A 71 1.88 13.80 -7.03
CA GLY A 71 3.21 13.34 -7.41
C GLY A 71 3.24 12.22 -8.45
N GLY A 72 2.12 11.91 -9.10
CA GLY A 72 2.05 10.96 -10.21
C GLY A 72 1.10 9.77 -10.03
N LEU A 73 0.55 9.55 -8.83
CA LEU A 73 -0.46 8.53 -8.57
C LEU A 73 -1.85 9.05 -8.98
N GLY A 74 -2.09 9.02 -10.28
CA GLY A 74 -3.35 9.44 -10.90
C GLY A 74 -4.38 8.30 -10.99
N TRP A 75 -3.94 7.05 -10.97
CA TRP A 75 -4.80 5.87 -10.96
C TRP A 75 -4.99 5.39 -9.51
N THR A 76 -5.97 5.97 -8.82
CA THR A 76 -6.12 5.76 -7.37
C THR A 76 -6.37 4.29 -7.04
N ASP A 77 -5.46 3.72 -6.24
CA ASP A 77 -5.59 2.41 -5.63
C ASP A 77 -6.76 2.42 -4.64
N THR A 78 -7.91 1.91 -5.09
CA THR A 78 -9.14 1.84 -4.29
C THR A 78 -9.68 0.43 -4.27
N GLY A 79 -9.98 -0.07 -3.07
CA GLY A 79 -10.76 -1.28 -2.89
C GLY A 79 -12.25 -0.96 -3.03
N ASN A 80 -12.94 -0.91 -1.90
CA ASN A 80 -14.35 -0.56 -1.84
C ASN A 80 -14.53 0.94 -1.61
N LYS A 81 -14.95 1.65 -2.65
CA LYS A 81 -15.18 3.11 -2.61
C LYS A 81 -16.27 3.54 -1.62
N SER A 82 -17.18 2.65 -1.23
CA SER A 82 -18.26 2.98 -0.28
C SER A 82 -17.76 3.23 1.15
N VAL A 83 -16.54 2.81 1.48
CA VAL A 83 -15.93 3.11 2.79
C VAL A 83 -15.08 4.39 2.78
N ILE A 84 -15.04 5.10 1.66
CA ILE A 84 -14.36 6.40 1.55
C ILE A 84 -15.39 7.50 1.79
N GLY A 85 -15.31 8.13 2.97
CA GLY A 85 -16.21 9.17 3.44
C GLY A 85 -15.50 10.50 3.74
N GLY A 86 -16.21 11.41 4.40
CA GLY A 86 -15.68 12.65 4.93
C GLY A 86 -14.97 13.53 3.89
N LEU A 87 -13.88 14.17 4.31
CA LEU A 87 -13.09 15.03 3.44
C LEU A 87 -12.34 14.28 2.33
N ALA A 88 -12.00 13.00 2.54
CA ALA A 88 -11.43 12.17 1.48
C ALA A 88 -12.43 12.02 0.31
N ARG A 89 -13.71 11.79 0.61
CA ARG A 89 -14.76 11.76 -0.42
C ARG A 89 -14.97 13.13 -1.07
N ASP A 90 -14.89 14.22 -0.31
CA ASP A 90 -15.00 15.58 -0.85
C ASP A 90 -13.88 15.88 -1.85
N PHE A 91 -12.65 15.42 -1.60
CA PHE A 91 -11.55 15.54 -2.56
C PHE A 91 -11.91 14.91 -3.92
N TYR A 92 -12.33 13.64 -3.94
CA TYR A 92 -12.72 12.98 -5.20
C TYR A 92 -13.97 13.59 -5.84
N HIS A 93 -14.84 14.22 -5.05
CA HIS A 93 -15.95 15.01 -5.57
C HIS A 93 -15.49 16.31 -6.25
N ARG A 94 -14.45 16.97 -5.71
CA ARG A 94 -13.82 18.15 -6.32
C ARG A 94 -13.08 17.80 -7.60
N ILE A 95 -12.39 16.66 -7.65
CA ILE A 95 -11.83 16.13 -8.90
C ILE A 95 -12.94 15.92 -9.93
N TRP A 96 -14.04 15.27 -9.55
CA TRP A 96 -15.18 15.07 -10.44
C TRP A 96 -15.72 16.39 -11.00
N LYS A 97 -15.84 17.43 -10.16
CA LYS A 97 -16.24 18.79 -10.58
C LYS A 97 -15.26 19.37 -11.59
N ALA A 98 -13.95 19.29 -11.34
CA ALA A 98 -12.93 19.80 -12.25
C ALA A 98 -13.09 19.23 -13.67
N TYR A 99 -13.34 17.92 -13.77
CA TYR A 99 -13.55 17.23 -15.06
C TYR A 99 -14.94 17.40 -15.69
N GLN A 100 -15.86 18.15 -15.07
CA GLN A 100 -17.10 18.59 -15.73
C GLN A 100 -16.85 19.78 -16.68
N HIS A 101 -15.69 20.44 -16.58
CA HIS A 101 -15.37 21.58 -17.40
C HIS A 101 -14.61 21.15 -18.67
N PRO A 102 -14.98 21.65 -19.87
CA PRO A 102 -14.28 21.32 -21.12
C PRO A 102 -12.77 21.63 -21.09
N ALA A 103 -12.35 22.59 -20.27
CA ALA A 103 -10.93 22.96 -20.11
C ALA A 103 -10.07 21.85 -19.48
N ALA A 104 -10.67 20.89 -18.75
CA ALA A 104 -9.98 19.72 -18.22
C ALA A 104 -9.71 18.63 -19.27
N TRP A 105 -10.11 18.86 -20.53
CA TRP A 105 -10.02 17.90 -21.63
C TRP A 105 -9.24 18.47 -22.84
N PRO A 106 -8.03 19.06 -22.66
CA PRO A 106 -7.32 19.76 -23.73
C PRO A 106 -6.83 18.84 -24.86
N HIS A 107 -6.53 17.57 -24.56
CA HIS A 107 -5.93 16.65 -25.54
C HIS A 107 -6.91 15.58 -26.02
N GLN A 108 -7.96 15.30 -25.24
CA GLN A 108 -8.90 14.20 -25.52
C GLN A 108 -10.34 14.65 -25.25
N PRO A 109 -11.30 14.44 -26.18
CA PRO A 109 -12.71 14.60 -25.86
C PRO A 109 -13.12 13.65 -24.72
N GLN A 110 -13.84 14.15 -23.71
CA GLN A 110 -14.31 13.33 -22.57
C GLN A 110 -14.99 12.03 -22.98
N THR A 111 -15.78 12.06 -24.07
CA THR A 111 -16.49 10.89 -24.62
C THR A 111 -15.56 9.78 -25.13
N GLN A 112 -14.29 10.08 -25.39
CA GLN A 112 -13.28 9.14 -25.89
C GLN A 112 -12.39 8.54 -24.80
N TYR A 113 -12.50 9.00 -23.54
CA TYR A 113 -11.68 8.47 -22.43
C TYR A 113 -12.05 7.02 -22.05
N GLY A 114 -13.28 6.59 -22.32
CA GLY A 114 -13.72 5.21 -22.10
C GLY A 114 -14.18 4.90 -20.67
N ASN A 115 -13.94 5.79 -19.70
CA ASN A 115 -14.48 5.75 -18.33
C ASN A 115 -14.26 4.42 -17.57
N LYS A 116 -13.08 3.83 -17.68
CA LYS A 116 -12.72 2.56 -17.00
C LYS A 116 -11.69 2.80 -15.91
N GLY A 117 -11.76 2.01 -14.84
CA GLY A 117 -10.77 1.96 -13.77
C GLY A 117 -10.59 0.55 -13.19
N GLN A 118 -10.02 0.44 -11.99
CA GLN A 118 -9.82 -0.84 -11.31
C GLN A 118 -11.15 -1.40 -10.80
N GLY A 119 -11.81 -2.21 -11.63
CA GLY A 119 -13.10 -2.86 -11.32
C GLY A 119 -14.29 -1.90 -11.14
N THR A 120 -14.10 -0.61 -11.43
CA THR A 120 -15.07 0.46 -11.19
C THR A 120 -14.96 1.55 -12.26
N LEU A 121 -15.93 2.47 -12.31
CA LEU A 121 -15.87 3.63 -13.19
C LEU A 121 -14.79 4.61 -12.71
N ALA A 122 -14.08 5.21 -13.67
CA ALA A 122 -13.14 6.31 -13.42
C ALA A 122 -13.88 7.56 -12.95
N ILE A 123 -14.93 7.92 -13.69
CA ILE A 123 -15.89 9.01 -13.49
C ILE A 123 -17.22 8.38 -13.09
N ASP A 124 -17.53 8.46 -11.81
CA ASP A 124 -18.78 7.98 -11.24
C ASP A 124 -19.78 9.14 -11.17
N GLY A 125 -20.69 9.19 -12.13
CA GLY A 125 -21.72 10.23 -12.20
C GLY A 125 -22.80 10.11 -11.13
N GLU A 126 -23.09 8.89 -10.66
CA GLU A 126 -24.09 8.64 -9.62
C GLU A 126 -23.59 9.14 -8.27
N ASN A 127 -22.38 8.74 -7.89
CA ASN A 127 -21.75 9.19 -6.65
C ASN A 127 -21.04 10.53 -6.79
N ARG A 128 -21.00 11.11 -8.00
CA ARG A 128 -20.33 12.38 -8.33
C ARG A 128 -18.88 12.42 -7.84
N THR A 129 -18.14 11.34 -8.10
CA THR A 129 -16.72 11.21 -7.72
C THR A 129 -15.88 10.77 -8.90
N MET A 130 -14.61 11.12 -8.91
CA MET A 130 -13.67 10.70 -9.94
C MET A 130 -12.38 10.23 -9.31
N TRP A 131 -11.94 9.05 -9.71
CA TRP A 131 -10.90 8.26 -9.03
C TRP A 131 -9.64 8.09 -9.87
N ILE A 132 -9.71 8.49 -11.13
CA ILE A 132 -8.59 8.47 -12.05
C ILE A 132 -8.47 9.85 -12.67
N PHE A 133 -7.33 10.50 -12.49
CA PHE A 133 -7.14 11.92 -12.80
C PHE A 133 -5.68 12.25 -13.07
N GLU A 134 -5.43 13.42 -13.64
CA GLU A 134 -4.10 13.95 -13.88
C GLU A 134 -3.50 14.56 -12.60
N PRO A 135 -2.17 14.43 -12.38
CA PRO A 135 -1.52 14.89 -11.16
C PRO A 135 -1.70 16.39 -10.88
N HIS A 136 -1.57 17.26 -11.90
CA HIS A 136 -1.76 18.71 -11.71
C HIS A 136 -3.20 19.08 -11.30
N VAL A 137 -4.21 18.29 -11.69
CA VAL A 137 -5.61 18.52 -11.28
C VAL A 137 -5.78 18.20 -9.80
N ALA A 138 -5.16 17.13 -9.32
CA ALA A 138 -5.13 16.82 -7.89
C ALA A 138 -4.42 17.90 -7.07
N GLU A 139 -3.25 18.36 -7.52
CA GLU A 139 -2.53 19.46 -6.88
C GLU A 139 -3.41 20.70 -6.76
N GLN A 140 -4.09 21.09 -7.85
CA GLN A 140 -4.98 22.25 -7.87
C GLN A 140 -6.10 22.14 -6.82
N VAL A 141 -6.68 20.95 -6.61
CA VAL A 141 -7.70 20.75 -5.57
C VAL A 141 -7.14 20.99 -4.17
N TYR A 142 -5.91 20.58 -3.88
CA TYR A 142 -5.27 20.87 -2.60
C TYR A 142 -4.93 22.35 -2.42
N GLU A 143 -4.44 23.01 -3.47
CA GLU A 143 -4.22 24.46 -3.45
C GLU A 143 -5.54 25.23 -3.26
N ASP A 144 -6.63 24.75 -3.84
CA ASP A 144 -7.96 25.32 -3.66
C ASP A 144 -8.45 25.16 -2.23
N TYR A 145 -8.23 24.01 -1.58
CA TYR A 145 -8.51 23.84 -0.15
C TYR A 145 -7.73 24.86 0.69
N VAL A 146 -6.41 24.99 0.45
CA VAL A 146 -5.56 25.92 1.19
C VAL A 146 -6.05 27.36 1.03
N ARG A 147 -6.43 27.76 -0.18
CA ARG A 147 -6.96 29.10 -0.46
C ARG A 147 -8.33 29.33 0.16
N GLU A 148 -9.26 28.38 -0.02
CA GLU A 148 -10.64 28.46 0.50
C GLU A 148 -10.67 28.57 2.02
N PHE A 149 -9.81 27.81 2.70
CA PHE A 149 -9.73 27.81 4.15
C PHE A 149 -8.68 28.78 4.70
N GLU A 150 -7.98 29.57 3.87
CA GLU A 150 -6.94 30.50 4.30
C GLU A 150 -5.91 29.84 5.24
N ILE A 151 -5.36 28.70 4.81
CA ILE A 151 -4.37 27.92 5.55
C ILE A 151 -2.96 28.47 5.24
N PRO A 152 -2.19 28.94 6.22
CA PRO A 152 -0.79 29.27 6.01
C PRO A 152 0.02 28.01 5.68
N VAL A 153 0.77 28.05 4.57
CA VAL A 153 1.65 26.95 4.12
C VAL A 153 3.07 27.46 3.96
N PHE A 154 4.02 26.80 4.64
CA PHE A 154 5.45 27.08 4.54
C PHE A 154 6.16 25.88 3.90
N ARG A 155 6.48 26.06 2.61
CA ARG A 155 7.07 25.05 1.73
C ARG A 155 8.59 25.07 1.80
N ASP A 156 9.21 23.96 1.43
CA ASP A 156 10.69 23.79 1.41
C ASP A 156 11.33 24.05 2.79
N GLU A 157 10.61 23.72 3.86
CA GLU A 157 11.04 23.87 5.25
C GLU A 157 11.33 22.50 5.87
N TYR A 158 12.61 22.24 6.13
CA TYR A 158 13.06 20.95 6.67
C TYR A 158 13.22 21.04 8.18
N LEU A 159 12.68 20.07 8.93
CA LEU A 159 12.85 19.98 10.37
C LEU A 159 14.33 19.88 10.75
N ASP A 160 14.77 20.65 11.74
CA ASP A 160 16.04 20.37 12.43
C ASP A 160 15.83 19.11 13.30
N ARG A 161 16.17 17.95 12.74
CA ARG A 161 15.92 16.64 13.38
C ARG A 161 16.83 16.37 14.59
N GLU A 162 17.95 17.09 14.71
CA GLU A 162 18.91 16.87 15.79
C GLU A 162 18.51 17.63 17.06
N SER A 163 18.00 18.86 16.91
CA SER A 163 17.72 19.72 18.06
C SER A 163 16.49 20.63 17.90
N GLY A 164 15.73 20.46 16.83
CA GLY A 164 14.62 21.34 16.49
C GLY A 164 13.30 21.02 17.20
N VAL A 165 13.14 19.84 17.79
CA VAL A 165 11.94 19.49 18.55
C VAL A 165 12.15 19.80 20.03
N THR A 166 11.38 20.76 20.55
CA THR A 166 11.42 21.12 21.97
C THR A 166 10.31 20.37 22.71
N MET A 167 10.72 19.49 23.63
CA MET A 167 9.81 18.74 24.50
C MET A 167 9.74 19.36 25.90
N LYS A 168 8.57 19.38 26.50
CA LYS A 168 8.35 19.75 27.90
C LYS A 168 7.22 18.91 28.50
N ASP A 169 7.49 18.25 29.62
CA ASP A 169 6.49 17.46 30.37
C ASP A 169 5.73 16.46 29.47
N GLY A 170 6.45 15.74 28.60
CA GLY A 170 5.86 14.77 27.65
C GLY A 170 5.11 15.38 26.46
N ARG A 171 5.26 16.69 26.21
CA ARG A 171 4.58 17.40 25.10
C ARG A 171 5.57 18.13 24.21
N ILE A 172 5.33 18.14 22.91
CA ILE A 172 6.00 19.04 21.98
C ILE A 172 5.47 20.45 22.24
N VAL A 173 6.36 21.43 22.46
CA VAL A 173 5.98 22.85 22.61
C VAL A 173 6.32 23.68 21.37
N GLY A 174 7.24 23.20 20.54
CA GLY A 174 7.60 23.83 19.27
C GLY A 174 8.56 23.00 18.44
N ILE A 175 8.54 23.27 17.14
CA ILE A 175 9.45 22.69 16.15
C ILE A 175 10.23 23.81 15.44
N ARG A 176 11.52 23.59 15.20
CA ARG A 176 12.41 24.49 14.47
C ARG A 176 12.87 23.85 13.17
N MET A 177 12.84 24.64 12.11
CA MET A 177 13.32 24.25 10.78
C MET A 177 14.80 24.59 10.62
N LEU A 178 15.49 23.95 9.67
CA LEU A 178 16.88 24.27 9.29
C LEU A 178 17.03 25.72 8.79
N SER A 179 15.96 26.34 8.33
CA SER A 179 15.93 27.77 7.98
C SER A 179 16.04 28.71 9.20
N GLY A 180 15.91 28.16 10.42
CA GLY A 180 15.83 28.90 11.68
C GLY A 180 14.42 29.33 12.09
N LYS A 181 13.41 29.17 11.21
CA LYS A 181 12.01 29.44 11.56
C LYS A 181 11.50 28.44 12.59
N SER A 182 10.67 28.92 13.51
CA SER A 182 10.11 28.09 14.59
C SER A 182 8.60 28.24 14.67
N TYR A 183 7.93 27.14 14.98
CA TYR A 183 6.47 27.02 15.03
C TYR A 183 6.06 26.38 16.34
N ALA A 184 5.23 27.08 17.12
CA ALA A 184 4.67 26.59 18.38
C ALA A 184 3.21 26.17 18.19
N GLY A 185 2.82 25.09 18.85
CA GLY A 185 1.51 24.46 18.71
C GLY A 185 1.01 23.91 20.04
N LYS A 186 -0.32 23.75 20.18
CA LYS A 186 -0.89 22.96 21.28
C LYS A 186 -0.88 21.47 20.93
N MET A 187 -1.11 21.15 19.66
CA MET A 187 -1.04 19.81 19.08
C MET A 187 -0.19 19.81 17.81
N PHE A 188 0.40 18.65 17.52
CA PHE A 188 1.24 18.43 16.36
C PHE A 188 0.72 17.22 15.57
N ILE A 189 0.82 17.29 14.25
CA ILE A 189 0.48 16.18 13.36
C ILE A 189 1.68 15.94 12.44
N ASP A 190 2.28 14.74 12.51
CA ASP A 190 3.31 14.31 11.55
C ASP A 190 2.63 13.62 10.37
N ALA A 191 2.47 14.38 9.28
CA ALA A 191 1.86 13.94 8.05
C ALA A 191 2.91 13.73 6.93
N THR A 192 4.19 13.50 7.28
CA THR A 192 5.23 13.16 6.31
C THR A 192 5.27 11.67 5.99
N TYR A 193 5.80 11.29 4.82
CA TYR A 193 6.04 9.89 4.49
C TYR A 193 7.17 9.27 5.31
N GLU A 194 8.03 10.10 5.91
CA GLU A 194 9.26 9.71 6.58
C GLU A 194 9.14 9.63 8.11
N GLY A 195 8.17 10.34 8.69
CA GLY A 195 7.92 10.36 10.13
C GLY A 195 9.06 11.03 10.92
N ASP A 196 9.65 12.08 10.35
CA ASP A 196 10.80 12.75 10.97
C ASP A 196 10.44 13.49 12.26
N LEU A 197 9.21 14.04 12.37
CA LEU A 197 8.79 14.73 13.59
C LEU A 197 8.54 13.72 14.71
N MET A 198 7.83 12.62 14.45
CA MET A 198 7.62 11.58 15.47
C MET A 198 8.97 11.02 15.97
N ALA A 199 9.90 10.74 15.06
CA ALA A 199 11.22 10.23 15.41
C ALA A 199 12.01 11.25 16.26
N SER A 200 12.00 12.52 15.86
CA SER A 200 12.72 13.59 16.58
C SER A 200 12.06 13.95 17.93
N ALA A 201 10.78 13.61 18.12
CA ALA A 201 10.08 13.72 19.40
C ALA A 201 10.38 12.54 20.36
N GLY A 202 11.14 11.54 19.93
CA GLY A 202 11.49 10.36 20.73
C GLY A 202 10.41 9.28 20.76
N VAL A 203 9.46 9.30 19.84
CA VAL A 203 8.44 8.24 19.69
C VAL A 203 9.10 6.97 19.15
N THR A 204 8.69 5.82 19.68
CA THR A 204 9.21 4.52 19.22
C THR A 204 8.67 4.17 17.84
N TYR A 205 9.50 3.60 16.96
CA TYR A 205 9.11 3.18 15.61
C TYR A 205 9.87 1.93 15.14
N HIS A 206 9.34 1.29 14.10
CA HIS A 206 10.02 0.28 13.30
C HIS A 206 10.56 0.86 11.99
N VAL A 207 11.63 0.25 11.48
CA VAL A 207 12.13 0.38 10.10
C VAL A 207 12.37 -1.02 9.55
N GLY A 208 12.06 -1.24 8.28
CA GLY A 208 12.23 -2.55 7.63
C GLY A 208 11.06 -3.48 7.89
N ARG A 209 11.31 -4.79 7.96
CA ARG A 209 10.31 -5.83 8.20
C ARG A 209 10.48 -6.41 9.59
N GLU A 210 9.40 -6.50 10.35
CA GLU A 210 9.38 -7.32 11.55
C GLU A 210 9.37 -8.81 11.20
N ALA A 211 9.83 -9.66 12.12
CA ALA A 211 9.67 -11.10 11.94
C ALA A 211 8.18 -11.48 12.00
N ALA A 212 7.79 -12.54 11.29
CA ALA A 212 6.45 -13.14 11.38
C ALA A 212 6.02 -13.39 12.83
N ALA A 213 6.96 -13.84 13.67
CA ALA A 213 6.71 -14.13 15.07
C ALA A 213 6.44 -12.89 15.95
N THR A 214 6.82 -11.68 15.51
CA THR A 214 6.67 -10.45 16.31
C THR A 214 5.21 -10.17 16.65
N TYR A 215 4.32 -10.35 15.67
CA TYR A 215 2.87 -10.13 15.85
C TYR A 215 2.01 -11.33 15.42
N GLY A 216 2.62 -12.51 15.22
CA GLY A 216 1.91 -13.72 14.79
C GLY A 216 1.34 -13.59 13.37
N GLU A 217 2.12 -13.06 12.44
CA GLU A 217 1.72 -12.77 11.07
C GLU A 217 2.31 -13.79 10.10
N ARG A 218 1.54 -14.20 9.08
CA ARG A 218 1.99 -15.16 8.07
C ARG A 218 2.84 -14.53 6.99
N PHE A 219 2.52 -13.30 6.60
CA PHE A 219 3.07 -12.65 5.41
C PHE A 219 4.13 -11.59 5.74
N ASN A 220 4.39 -11.33 7.02
CA ASN A 220 5.48 -10.44 7.44
C ASN A 220 6.86 -11.15 7.39
N GLY A 221 7.93 -10.38 7.42
CA GLY A 221 9.32 -10.85 7.32
C GLY A 221 9.77 -11.21 5.89
N VAL A 222 10.90 -11.92 5.78
CA VAL A 222 11.44 -12.40 4.49
C VAL A 222 10.53 -13.46 3.87
N GLN A 223 10.18 -13.33 2.58
CA GLN A 223 9.19 -14.19 1.92
C GLN A 223 9.77 -14.92 0.69
N THR A 224 10.90 -15.60 0.85
CA THR A 224 11.50 -16.40 -0.22
C THR A 224 10.55 -17.50 -0.72
N GLY A 225 10.51 -17.67 -2.04
CA GLY A 225 9.65 -18.65 -2.72
C GLY A 225 8.16 -18.29 -2.76
N VAL A 226 7.75 -17.13 -2.23
CA VAL A 226 6.39 -16.60 -2.42
C VAL A 226 6.38 -15.77 -3.69
N LEU A 227 5.57 -16.19 -4.66
CA LEU A 227 5.48 -15.58 -5.98
C LEU A 227 4.06 -15.04 -6.18
N HIS A 228 3.80 -13.86 -5.61
CA HIS A 228 2.57 -13.12 -5.89
C HIS A 228 2.79 -12.17 -7.07
N HIS A 229 1.68 -11.72 -7.68
CA HIS A 229 1.67 -10.89 -8.86
C HIS A 229 2.56 -11.44 -10.00
N ALA A 230 2.92 -10.60 -10.96
CA ALA A 230 3.78 -10.97 -12.09
C ALA A 230 5.10 -10.17 -12.05
N HIS A 231 5.63 -9.86 -10.86
CA HIS A 231 6.87 -9.10 -10.68
C HIS A 231 8.09 -9.97 -10.32
N HIS A 232 8.05 -11.25 -10.69
CA HIS A 232 9.05 -12.26 -10.32
C HIS A 232 9.56 -13.03 -11.55
N PHE A 233 10.68 -13.73 -11.42
CA PHE A 233 11.33 -14.43 -12.56
C PHE A 233 10.60 -15.71 -12.99
N GLY A 234 9.57 -16.13 -12.25
CA GLY A 234 8.80 -17.35 -12.54
C GLY A 234 7.79 -17.21 -13.69
N ILE A 235 7.59 -15.99 -14.22
CA ILE A 235 6.74 -15.76 -15.40
C ILE A 235 7.51 -15.92 -16.72
N LEU A 236 8.81 -16.19 -16.66
CA LEU A 236 9.69 -16.28 -17.82
C LEU A 236 9.77 -17.72 -18.32
N ASP A 237 10.08 -17.89 -19.61
CA ASP A 237 10.15 -19.21 -20.27
C ASP A 237 11.34 -20.05 -19.78
N LYS A 238 12.37 -19.40 -19.21
CA LYS A 238 13.58 -20.05 -18.71
C LYS A 238 14.22 -19.26 -17.56
N PRO A 239 14.98 -19.93 -16.68
CA PRO A 239 15.74 -19.25 -15.63
C PRO A 239 16.76 -18.26 -16.18
N VAL A 240 17.04 -17.20 -15.42
CA VAL A 240 17.98 -16.13 -15.80
C VAL A 240 19.22 -16.18 -14.89
N SER A 241 20.41 -16.23 -15.50
CA SER A 241 21.68 -16.21 -14.78
C SER A 241 21.95 -14.82 -14.17
N PRO A 242 22.40 -14.74 -12.90
CA PRO A 242 22.78 -13.49 -12.24
C PRO A 242 24.21 -13.03 -12.59
N TYR A 243 25.03 -13.88 -13.20
CA TYR A 243 26.47 -13.65 -13.34
C TYR A 243 26.86 -12.95 -14.65
N VAL A 244 27.98 -12.23 -14.67
CA VAL A 244 28.48 -11.51 -15.86
C VAL A 244 28.59 -12.45 -17.05
N VAL A 245 29.25 -13.60 -16.87
CA VAL A 245 29.21 -14.73 -17.82
C VAL A 245 28.11 -15.70 -17.37
N PRO A 246 27.09 -15.97 -18.20
CA PRO A 246 25.99 -16.86 -17.81
C PRO A 246 26.47 -18.22 -17.28
N GLY A 247 26.02 -18.59 -16.08
CA GLY A 247 26.34 -19.87 -15.45
C GLY A 247 27.73 -19.95 -14.77
N ASP A 248 28.54 -18.89 -14.80
CA ASP A 248 29.86 -18.85 -14.16
C ASP A 248 29.89 -17.86 -12.97
N PRO A 249 29.78 -18.35 -11.72
CA PRO A 249 29.85 -17.52 -10.52
C PRO A 249 31.18 -16.76 -10.36
N ALA A 250 32.28 -17.25 -10.93
CA ALA A 250 33.59 -16.60 -10.81
C ALA A 250 33.70 -15.33 -11.67
N SER A 251 32.79 -15.15 -12.63
CA SER A 251 32.74 -13.96 -13.49
C SER A 251 32.23 -12.69 -12.80
N GLY A 252 31.72 -12.80 -11.57
CA GLY A 252 31.07 -11.70 -10.84
C GLY A 252 29.57 -11.62 -11.09
N VAL A 253 28.88 -10.81 -10.30
CA VAL A 253 27.42 -10.65 -10.32
C VAL A 253 27.02 -9.40 -11.13
N LEU A 254 25.94 -9.49 -11.90
CA LEU A 254 25.38 -8.37 -12.65
C LEU A 254 24.96 -7.23 -11.71
N PRO A 255 24.96 -5.97 -12.19
CA PRO A 255 24.40 -4.86 -11.45
C PRO A 255 22.96 -5.14 -10.97
N ARG A 256 22.60 -4.58 -9.80
CA ARG A 256 21.24 -4.63 -9.22
C ARG A 256 20.73 -6.03 -8.87
N VAL A 257 21.65 -7.00 -8.77
CA VAL A 257 21.44 -8.31 -8.14
C VAL A 257 22.28 -8.38 -6.88
N SER A 258 21.68 -8.72 -5.74
CA SER A 258 22.40 -8.91 -4.49
C SER A 258 23.17 -10.23 -4.52
N ALA A 259 24.47 -10.17 -4.21
CA ALA A 259 25.29 -11.34 -3.95
C ALA A 259 25.11 -11.89 -2.52
N GLN A 260 24.42 -11.15 -1.65
CA GLN A 260 24.13 -11.58 -0.28
C GLN A 260 22.93 -12.52 -0.24
N PRO A 261 22.89 -13.47 0.71
CA PRO A 261 21.73 -14.33 0.88
C PRO A 261 20.49 -13.49 1.23
N PRO A 262 19.29 -13.93 0.83
CA PRO A 262 18.06 -13.18 1.07
C PRO A 262 17.68 -13.09 2.55
N GLY A 263 18.33 -13.84 3.45
CA GLY A 263 17.93 -14.00 4.84
C GLY A 263 17.00 -15.20 5.04
N GLU A 264 16.75 -15.53 6.30
CA GLU A 264 15.89 -16.65 6.67
C GLU A 264 14.42 -16.31 6.45
N LYS A 265 13.66 -17.20 5.82
CA LYS A 265 12.23 -17.02 5.59
C LYS A 265 11.51 -16.75 6.92
N PHE A 266 10.64 -15.75 6.93
CA PHE A 266 9.88 -15.25 8.09
C PHE A 266 10.68 -14.44 9.13
N ALA A 267 12.00 -14.33 8.99
CA ALA A 267 12.80 -13.45 9.84
C ALA A 267 12.55 -11.97 9.50
N GLY A 268 12.78 -11.10 10.48
CA GLY A 268 12.78 -9.65 10.27
C GLY A 268 14.11 -9.14 9.74
N ASP A 269 14.11 -7.92 9.22
CA ASP A 269 15.30 -7.21 8.75
C ASP A 269 15.07 -5.70 8.65
N HIS A 270 16.10 -4.96 8.22
CA HIS A 270 16.07 -3.50 8.04
C HIS A 270 15.55 -3.05 6.66
N ARG A 271 15.17 -3.99 5.78
CA ARG A 271 14.90 -3.70 4.37
C ARG A 271 13.44 -3.33 4.18
N VAL A 272 13.17 -2.32 3.37
CA VAL A 272 11.82 -1.86 3.03
C VAL A 272 11.50 -2.15 1.56
N GLN A 273 10.21 -2.20 1.23
CA GLN A 273 9.76 -2.43 -0.15
C GLN A 273 10.30 -1.34 -1.11
N ALA A 274 10.53 -1.71 -2.37
CA ALA A 274 11.19 -0.85 -3.35
C ALA A 274 10.43 0.46 -3.64
N TYR A 275 11.18 1.50 -3.99
CA TYR A 275 10.62 2.78 -4.45
C TYR A 275 10.73 2.92 -5.97
N CYS A 276 9.86 3.77 -6.52
CA CYS A 276 9.87 4.22 -7.91
C CYS A 276 9.21 5.58 -8.03
N PHE A 277 9.36 6.25 -9.16
CA PHE A 277 8.48 7.35 -9.55
C PHE A 277 7.23 6.80 -10.24
N ARG A 278 6.04 7.33 -9.94
CA ARG A 278 4.82 7.09 -10.72
C ARG A 278 4.79 8.11 -11.85
N MET A 279 4.86 7.65 -13.10
CA MET A 279 5.12 8.55 -14.23
C MET A 279 3.84 8.89 -14.99
N CYS A 280 3.65 10.18 -15.26
CA CYS A 280 2.63 10.65 -16.18
C CYS A 280 3.15 10.66 -17.63
N LEU A 281 3.02 9.52 -18.33
CA LEU A 281 3.50 9.38 -19.71
C LEU A 281 2.37 9.63 -20.72
N THR A 282 2.70 10.15 -21.90
CA THR A 282 1.74 10.34 -23.00
C THR A 282 2.26 9.79 -24.33
N ASN A 283 1.32 9.33 -25.15
CA ASN A 283 1.55 8.97 -26.55
C ASN A 283 0.94 10.01 -27.52
N HIS A 284 0.38 11.11 -27.02
CA HIS A 284 -0.15 12.19 -27.82
C HIS A 284 0.99 13.09 -28.32
N GLU A 285 1.32 13.00 -29.61
CA GLU A 285 2.53 13.62 -30.19
C GLU A 285 2.69 15.13 -29.88
N PRO A 286 1.65 15.99 -29.98
CA PRO A 286 1.77 17.40 -29.60
C PRO A 286 2.17 17.62 -28.14
N ASN A 287 1.73 16.75 -27.22
CA ASN A 287 1.98 16.84 -25.78
C ASN A 287 3.18 16.00 -25.32
N ARG A 288 3.93 15.37 -26.23
CA ARG A 288 4.97 14.40 -25.88
C ARG A 288 6.37 15.01 -25.86
N VAL A 289 7.09 14.86 -24.74
CA VAL A 289 8.54 15.07 -24.63
C VAL A 289 9.24 13.71 -24.73
N PRO A 290 10.13 13.49 -25.72
CA PRO A 290 10.87 12.22 -25.83
C PRO A 290 11.74 11.94 -24.60
N PHE A 291 11.95 10.65 -24.29
CA PHE A 291 12.88 10.25 -23.23
C PHE A 291 14.31 10.65 -23.60
N ALA A 292 14.85 11.64 -22.89
CA ALA A 292 16.23 12.06 -23.05
C ALA A 292 17.19 11.01 -22.48
N LYS A 293 18.41 10.95 -23.01
CA LYS A 293 19.49 10.17 -22.40
C LYS A 293 19.88 10.84 -21.08
N PRO A 294 19.71 10.21 -19.92
CA PRO A 294 20.02 10.86 -18.65
C PRO A 294 21.53 11.02 -18.45
N ALA A 295 21.91 12.02 -17.66
CA ALA A 295 23.30 12.18 -17.24
C ALA A 295 23.72 10.97 -16.38
N GLY A 296 24.93 10.45 -16.62
CA GLY A 296 25.41 9.24 -15.93
C GLY A 296 24.80 7.93 -16.45
N TYR A 297 24.09 7.95 -17.59
CA TYR A 297 23.56 6.73 -18.21
C TYR A 297 24.65 5.70 -18.49
N ASP A 298 24.48 4.53 -17.89
CA ASP A 298 25.29 3.33 -18.13
C ASP A 298 24.38 2.17 -18.58
N PRO A 299 24.47 1.71 -19.83
CA PRO A 299 23.64 0.61 -20.34
C PRO A 299 23.95 -0.73 -19.64
N SER A 300 25.11 -0.89 -18.98
CA SER A 300 25.46 -2.13 -18.27
C SER A 300 24.54 -2.38 -17.07
N GLN A 301 23.93 -1.33 -16.52
CA GLN A 301 22.94 -1.42 -15.44
C GLN A 301 21.67 -2.19 -15.83
N TYR A 302 21.42 -2.38 -17.12
CA TYR A 302 20.22 -3.04 -17.67
C TYR A 302 20.53 -4.36 -18.36
N GLU A 303 21.73 -4.92 -18.17
CA GLU A 303 22.09 -6.22 -18.76
C GLU A 303 21.13 -7.34 -18.33
N LEU A 304 20.65 -7.30 -17.08
CA LEU A 304 19.64 -8.22 -16.59
C LEU A 304 18.32 -8.11 -17.37
N LEU A 305 17.93 -6.90 -17.78
CA LEU A 305 16.72 -6.67 -18.57
C LEU A 305 16.81 -7.28 -19.97
N VAL A 306 18.00 -7.27 -20.60
CA VAL A 306 18.23 -7.98 -21.87
C VAL A 306 17.96 -9.47 -21.70
N ARG A 307 18.50 -10.08 -20.64
CA ARG A 307 18.29 -11.50 -20.36
C ARG A 307 16.83 -11.85 -20.06
N ILE A 308 16.10 -10.93 -19.44
CA ILE A 308 14.65 -11.06 -19.19
C ILE A 308 13.89 -11.08 -20.52
N PHE A 309 14.23 -10.22 -21.49
CA PHE A 309 13.65 -10.27 -22.84
C PHE A 309 14.01 -11.57 -23.58
N ASP A 310 15.27 -12.01 -23.50
CA ASP A 310 15.72 -13.28 -24.10
C ASP A 310 15.07 -14.52 -23.47
N ALA A 311 14.49 -14.36 -22.27
CA ALA A 311 13.71 -15.35 -21.55
C ALA A 311 12.19 -15.20 -21.75
N GLY A 312 11.75 -14.46 -22.77
CA GLY A 312 10.37 -14.45 -23.23
C GLY A 312 9.47 -13.35 -22.67
N PHE A 313 10.01 -12.41 -21.87
CA PHE A 313 9.18 -11.33 -21.32
C PHE A 313 8.64 -10.40 -22.42
N ASN A 314 7.32 -10.24 -22.49
CA ASN A 314 6.65 -9.42 -23.51
C ASN A 314 5.61 -8.45 -22.92
N GLN A 315 5.62 -8.22 -21.60
CA GLN A 315 4.57 -7.49 -20.88
C GLN A 315 4.99 -6.08 -20.44
N THR A 316 5.99 -5.47 -21.08
CA THR A 316 6.56 -4.15 -20.70
C THR A 316 5.51 -3.05 -20.49
N PHE A 317 4.40 -3.07 -21.24
CA PHE A 317 3.36 -2.04 -21.20
C PHE A 317 2.14 -2.40 -20.35
N ALA A 318 2.20 -3.49 -19.56
CA ALA A 318 1.03 -3.97 -18.80
C ALA A 318 0.59 -3.02 -17.66
N LYS A 319 1.46 -2.09 -17.24
CA LYS A 319 1.19 -1.06 -16.22
C LYS A 319 1.36 0.36 -16.76
N PHE A 320 0.94 0.56 -18.01
CA PHE A 320 0.72 1.88 -18.61
C PHE A 320 -0.77 2.20 -18.48
N ASP A 321 -1.21 2.43 -17.26
CA ASP A 321 -2.64 2.52 -16.91
C ASP A 321 -3.21 3.87 -17.39
N PRO A 322 -4.22 3.91 -18.27
CA PRO A 322 -4.62 5.15 -18.95
C PRO A 322 -5.36 6.13 -18.02
N ILE A 323 -4.86 7.35 -17.91
CA ILE A 323 -5.57 8.45 -17.25
C ILE A 323 -6.10 9.45 -18.32
N PRO A 324 -6.90 10.47 -17.95
CA PRO A 324 -7.45 11.41 -18.94
C PRO A 324 -6.39 12.03 -19.86
N ASN A 325 -6.82 12.52 -21.02
CA ASN A 325 -6.00 13.28 -21.95
C ASN A 325 -4.84 12.51 -22.60
N TYR A 326 -5.08 11.23 -22.92
CA TYR A 326 -4.07 10.35 -23.53
C TYR A 326 -2.78 10.24 -22.72
N LYS A 327 -2.91 10.33 -21.39
CA LYS A 327 -1.83 10.14 -20.44
C LYS A 327 -1.97 8.78 -19.77
N THR A 328 -0.99 8.45 -18.96
CA THR A 328 -0.98 7.22 -18.15
C THR A 328 -0.51 7.54 -16.76
N ASP A 329 -0.90 6.71 -15.80
CA ASP A 329 -0.17 6.49 -14.58
C ASP A 329 0.65 5.21 -14.80
N THR A 330 1.96 5.37 -14.96
CA THR A 330 2.88 4.25 -15.24
C THR A 330 3.59 3.79 -13.97
N ASN A 331 3.51 2.48 -13.70
CA ASN A 331 4.08 1.83 -12.52
C ASN A 331 4.84 0.52 -12.85
N ASN A 332 5.40 -0.11 -11.83
CA ASN A 332 6.18 -1.35 -11.92
C ASN A 332 5.36 -2.54 -12.47
N HIS A 333 5.95 -3.27 -13.42
CA HIS A 333 5.48 -4.58 -13.88
C HIS A 333 6.64 -5.45 -14.40
N GLY A 334 6.62 -6.74 -14.09
CA GLY A 334 7.65 -7.69 -14.50
C GLY A 334 8.84 -7.80 -13.52
N PRO A 335 9.85 -8.64 -13.84
CA PRO A 335 10.93 -8.98 -12.92
C PRO A 335 11.95 -7.85 -12.69
N MET A 336 12.07 -6.92 -13.64
CA MET A 336 12.89 -5.71 -13.54
C MET A 336 12.22 -4.58 -14.33
N SER A 337 11.73 -3.56 -13.62
CA SER A 337 11.10 -2.40 -14.25
C SER A 337 11.39 -1.10 -13.48
N THR A 338 10.40 -0.27 -13.18
CA THR A 338 10.57 1.03 -12.53
C THR A 338 10.97 0.96 -11.05
N ASP A 339 10.67 -0.14 -10.36
CA ASP A 339 11.13 -0.33 -8.98
C ASP A 339 12.66 -0.51 -8.95
N ASN A 340 13.35 0.37 -8.23
CA ASN A 340 14.79 0.28 -8.03
C ASN A 340 15.11 -0.56 -6.78
N ILE A 341 14.81 -1.85 -6.88
CA ILE A 341 14.87 -2.81 -5.77
C ILE A 341 16.23 -2.78 -5.07
N GLY A 342 16.23 -2.48 -3.77
CA GLY A 342 17.42 -2.52 -2.90
C GLY A 342 18.21 -1.22 -2.78
N PHE A 343 17.79 -0.15 -3.46
CA PHE A 343 18.51 1.13 -3.46
C PHE A 343 17.90 2.18 -2.52
N ASN A 344 16.95 1.78 -1.68
CA ASN A 344 16.20 2.67 -0.79
C ASN A 344 16.28 2.30 0.71
N TYR A 345 17.03 1.25 1.10
CA TYR A 345 17.02 0.75 2.48
C TYR A 345 17.44 1.79 3.53
N ASP A 346 18.41 2.65 3.20
CA ASP A 346 18.87 3.68 4.13
C ASP A 346 17.92 4.90 4.21
N TYR A 347 17.00 5.05 3.24
CA TYR A 347 16.16 6.24 3.11
C TYR A 347 15.40 6.63 4.38
N PRO A 348 14.78 5.68 5.13
CA PRO A 348 13.98 6.03 6.29
C PRO A 348 14.78 6.83 7.32
N GLU A 349 16.04 6.47 7.57
CA GLU A 349 16.89 7.09 8.61
C GLU A 349 17.98 8.01 8.07
N ALA A 350 18.12 8.11 6.75
CA ALA A 350 19.13 8.93 6.09
C ALA A 350 19.10 10.42 6.48
N SER A 351 20.28 11.06 6.40
CA SER A 351 20.41 12.52 6.35
C SER A 351 19.61 13.11 5.18
N TYR A 352 19.27 14.39 5.22
CA TYR A 352 18.60 15.02 4.08
C TYR A 352 19.46 15.00 2.82
N GLU A 353 20.78 15.13 2.98
CA GLU A 353 21.77 14.99 1.92
C GLU A 353 21.70 13.59 1.31
N ARG A 354 21.72 12.56 2.15
CA ARG A 354 21.67 11.17 1.69
C ARG A 354 20.32 10.82 1.06
N ARG A 355 19.20 11.35 1.56
CA ARG A 355 17.89 11.21 0.89
C ARG A 355 17.88 11.83 -0.50
N ARG A 356 18.49 13.01 -0.70
CA ARG A 356 18.63 13.63 -2.03
C ARG A 356 19.45 12.76 -2.98
N GLU A 357 20.54 12.14 -2.50
CA GLU A 357 21.33 11.19 -3.30
C GLU A 357 20.50 9.96 -3.70
N ILE A 358 19.74 9.39 -2.76
CA ILE A 358 18.88 8.22 -3.01
C ILE A 358 17.80 8.59 -4.05
N ILE A 359 17.14 9.75 -3.90
CA ILE A 359 16.16 10.23 -4.88
C ILE A 359 16.82 10.37 -6.26
N LYS A 360 18.04 10.90 -6.33
CA LYS A 360 18.76 11.04 -7.60
C LYS A 360 19.11 9.69 -8.23
N GLU A 361 19.52 8.69 -7.43
CA GLU A 361 19.75 7.32 -7.89
C GLU A 361 18.49 6.73 -8.54
N HIS A 362 17.31 6.92 -7.93
CA HIS A 362 16.05 6.43 -8.49
C HIS A 362 15.66 7.17 -9.77
N GLU A 363 15.90 8.49 -9.83
CA GLU A 363 15.62 9.30 -11.01
C GLU A 363 16.50 8.84 -12.20
N THR A 364 17.82 8.74 -11.99
CA THR A 364 18.77 8.29 -13.01
C THR A 364 18.48 6.86 -13.48
N TYR A 365 18.16 5.95 -12.55
CA TYR A 365 17.77 4.59 -12.88
C TYR A 365 16.52 4.56 -13.77
N GLN A 366 15.44 5.23 -13.37
CA GLN A 366 14.17 5.11 -14.06
C GLN A 366 14.15 5.84 -15.40
N GLN A 367 14.78 7.03 -15.49
CA GLN A 367 15.02 7.71 -16.77
C GLN A 367 15.90 6.85 -17.69
N GLY A 368 16.91 6.19 -17.13
CA GLY A 368 17.81 5.32 -17.89
C GLY A 368 17.10 4.06 -18.39
N TRP A 369 16.18 3.49 -17.60
CA TRP A 369 15.34 2.37 -17.99
C TRP A 369 14.44 2.72 -19.20
N LEU A 370 13.77 3.88 -19.16
CA LEU A 370 12.97 4.38 -20.28
C LEU A 370 13.81 4.58 -21.54
N TYR A 371 14.97 5.23 -21.39
CA TYR A 371 15.89 5.46 -22.50
C TYR A 371 16.43 4.14 -23.07
N PHE A 372 16.79 3.18 -22.22
CA PHE A 372 17.31 1.87 -22.60
C PHE A 372 16.29 1.11 -23.46
N ILE A 373 15.04 0.99 -23.01
CA ILE A 373 13.98 0.29 -23.76
C ILE A 373 13.70 0.97 -25.10
N ALA A 374 13.71 2.30 -25.13
CA ALA A 374 13.45 3.06 -26.36
C ALA A 374 14.61 3.02 -27.38
N ASN A 375 15.85 2.70 -26.98
CA ASN A 375 17.03 2.95 -27.82
C ASN A 375 18.00 1.78 -27.98
N ASP A 376 18.16 0.89 -27.00
CA ASP A 376 19.17 -0.17 -27.07
C ASP A 376 18.80 -1.22 -28.13
N PRO A 377 19.71 -1.55 -29.09
CA PRO A 377 19.44 -2.51 -30.16
C PRO A 377 19.11 -3.92 -29.65
N ARG A 378 19.54 -4.27 -28.43
CA ARG A 378 19.32 -5.59 -27.80
C ARG A 378 17.91 -5.77 -27.24
N VAL A 379 17.16 -4.68 -27.07
CA VAL A 379 15.73 -4.74 -26.72
C VAL A 379 14.94 -5.23 -27.95
N PRO A 380 13.92 -6.10 -27.81
CA PRO A 380 13.11 -6.55 -28.95
C PRO A 380 12.57 -5.36 -29.76
N GLU A 381 12.69 -5.42 -31.10
CA GLU A 381 12.37 -4.29 -31.98
C GLU A 381 10.93 -3.80 -31.80
N GLN A 382 9.96 -4.70 -31.64
CA GLN A 382 8.56 -4.33 -31.42
C GLN A 382 8.39 -3.53 -30.12
N THR A 383 9.03 -3.98 -29.03
CA THR A 383 9.01 -3.27 -27.73
C THR A 383 9.65 -1.90 -27.87
N ARG A 384 10.79 -1.81 -28.54
CA ARG A 384 11.51 -0.56 -28.77
C ARG A 384 10.68 0.44 -29.60
N GLN A 385 10.09 0.00 -30.70
CA GLN A 385 9.20 0.82 -31.53
C GLN A 385 7.98 1.31 -30.76
N GLN A 386 7.38 0.46 -29.91
CA GLN A 386 6.24 0.85 -29.09
C GLN A 386 6.65 1.86 -28.01
N MET A 387 7.78 1.67 -27.33
CA MET A 387 8.26 2.60 -26.31
C MET A 387 8.57 3.98 -26.92
N ARG A 388 9.10 4.06 -28.14
CA ARG A 388 9.32 5.33 -28.88
C ARG A 388 8.05 6.11 -29.19
N LYS A 389 6.86 5.51 -29.04
CA LYS A 389 5.57 6.22 -29.13
C LYS A 389 5.25 6.98 -27.85
N TRP A 390 5.83 6.60 -26.73
CA TRP A 390 5.63 7.25 -25.43
C TRP A 390 6.70 8.30 -25.14
N GLY A 391 6.37 9.21 -24.22
CA GLY A 391 7.26 10.23 -23.69
C GLY A 391 6.66 10.85 -22.43
N LEU A 392 7.36 11.80 -21.80
CA LEU A 392 6.81 12.60 -20.71
C LEU A 392 5.73 13.54 -21.24
N ALA A 393 4.73 13.87 -20.42
CA ALA A 393 3.69 14.83 -20.78
C ALA A 393 4.19 16.28 -20.59
N LYS A 394 4.13 17.10 -21.66
CA LYS A 394 4.63 18.51 -21.66
C LYS A 394 3.92 19.41 -20.66
N ASP A 395 2.68 19.08 -20.32
CA ASP A 395 1.79 19.85 -19.47
C ASP A 395 1.73 19.34 -18.01
N GLU A 396 2.52 18.32 -17.66
CA GLU A 396 2.66 17.83 -16.28
C GLU A 396 4.06 18.16 -15.76
N PHE A 397 4.17 18.46 -14.45
CA PHE A 397 5.44 18.72 -13.76
C PHE A 397 6.33 19.73 -14.51
N VAL A 398 5.72 20.81 -15.00
CA VAL A 398 6.32 21.76 -15.96
C VAL A 398 7.53 22.50 -15.42
N ASP A 399 7.67 22.58 -14.10
CA ASP A 399 8.77 23.20 -13.38
C ASP A 399 9.88 22.21 -13.00
N ASN A 400 9.70 20.92 -13.30
CA ASN A 400 10.65 19.84 -12.99
C ASN A 400 11.02 19.01 -14.23
N GLY A 401 11.11 19.66 -15.39
CA GLY A 401 11.48 19.00 -16.65
C GLY A 401 10.50 17.90 -17.08
N ASN A 402 9.22 18.04 -16.69
CA ASN A 402 8.16 17.07 -16.92
C ASN A 402 8.34 15.72 -16.19
N TRP A 403 9.24 15.68 -15.20
CA TRP A 403 9.45 14.52 -14.33
C TRP A 403 8.65 14.67 -13.03
N PRO A 404 8.01 13.61 -12.51
CA PRO A 404 7.26 13.67 -11.25
C PRO A 404 8.10 14.19 -10.09
N HIS A 405 7.52 15.04 -9.25
CA HIS A 405 8.24 15.68 -8.12
C HIS A 405 8.56 14.70 -6.98
N GLN A 406 7.71 13.69 -6.80
CA GLN A 406 7.72 12.84 -5.61
C GLN A 406 8.22 11.43 -5.94
N LEU A 407 9.27 10.99 -5.25
CA LEU A 407 9.61 9.57 -5.19
C LEU A 407 8.52 8.86 -4.39
N TYR A 408 8.02 7.72 -4.88
CA TYR A 408 7.00 6.95 -4.16
C TYR A 408 7.62 6.21 -2.98
N ILE A 409 7.72 6.92 -1.86
CA ILE A 409 8.08 6.39 -0.55
C ILE A 409 6.90 5.54 -0.07
N ARG A 410 6.93 4.24 -0.38
CA ARG A 410 5.85 3.32 -0.02
C ARG A 410 5.82 3.02 1.47
N GLU A 411 6.96 3.16 2.13
CA GLU A 411 7.16 2.78 3.52
C GLU A 411 8.49 3.34 4.01
N ALA A 412 8.48 4.03 5.14
CA ALA A 412 9.70 4.45 5.81
C ALA A 412 9.68 3.99 7.26
N ARG A 413 9.54 4.93 8.21
CA ARG A 413 9.29 4.59 9.61
C ARG A 413 7.82 4.25 9.80
N ARG A 414 7.53 3.31 10.71
CA ARG A 414 6.17 3.02 11.17
C ARG A 414 6.13 3.15 12.69
N MET A 415 5.24 3.99 13.22
CA MET A 415 5.14 4.22 14.65
C MET A 415 4.88 2.91 15.42
N VAL A 416 5.35 2.80 16.65
CA VAL A 416 4.89 1.79 17.62
C VAL A 416 4.04 2.52 18.65
N GLY A 417 2.77 2.70 18.29
CA GLY A 417 1.80 3.48 19.04
C GLY A 417 1.12 2.70 20.15
N ASP A 418 -0.04 3.18 20.56
CA ASP A 418 -0.87 2.54 21.57
C ASP A 418 -1.49 1.22 21.06
N PHE A 419 -1.75 1.15 19.74
CA PHE A 419 -2.17 -0.06 19.05
C PHE A 419 -1.41 -0.22 17.73
N VAL A 420 -0.84 -1.42 17.48
CA VAL A 420 -0.16 -1.74 16.21
C VAL A 420 -1.14 -2.51 15.32
N MET A 421 -1.52 -1.95 14.18
CA MET A 421 -2.33 -2.66 13.18
C MET A 421 -1.53 -3.78 12.51
N THR A 422 -2.08 -4.98 12.40
CA THR A 422 -1.41 -6.16 11.82
C THR A 422 -2.24 -6.81 10.72
N GLU A 423 -1.71 -7.83 10.03
CA GLU A 423 -2.52 -8.60 9.09
C GLU A 423 -3.75 -9.25 9.77
N ASN A 424 -3.73 -9.45 11.09
CA ASN A 424 -4.82 -10.12 11.80
C ASN A 424 -6.09 -9.27 11.83
N GLU A 425 -5.98 -7.96 12.06
CA GLU A 425 -7.11 -7.03 11.97
C GLU A 425 -7.58 -6.90 10.50
N LEU A 426 -6.64 -6.76 9.56
CA LEU A 426 -6.95 -6.61 8.14
C LEU A 426 -7.66 -7.85 7.56
N LEU A 427 -7.28 -9.05 8.03
CA LEU A 427 -7.89 -10.33 7.65
C LEU A 427 -9.08 -10.73 8.53
N LYS A 428 -9.49 -9.89 9.49
CA LYS A 428 -10.62 -10.12 10.40
C LYS A 428 -10.44 -11.37 11.27
N ARG A 429 -9.20 -11.71 11.61
CA ARG A 429 -8.86 -12.75 12.60
C ARG A 429 -8.96 -12.22 14.03
N SER A 430 -8.79 -10.90 14.17
CA SER A 430 -8.87 -10.15 15.41
C SER A 430 -9.76 -8.93 15.21
N GLU A 431 -10.40 -8.48 16.28
CA GLU A 431 -11.23 -7.27 16.26
C GLU A 431 -10.37 -6.02 16.22
N THR A 432 -10.81 -5.02 15.47
CA THR A 432 -10.19 -3.69 15.50
C THR A 432 -10.91 -2.84 16.56
N PRO A 433 -10.22 -2.39 17.61
CA PRO A 433 -10.83 -1.49 18.59
C PRO A 433 -10.98 -0.09 18.00
N GLU A 434 -11.99 0.66 18.48
CA GLU A 434 -12.05 2.11 18.35
C GLU A 434 -11.78 2.66 16.94
N SER A 435 -12.54 2.17 15.95
CA SER A 435 -12.36 2.53 14.55
C SER A 435 -12.49 4.03 14.27
N VAL A 436 -11.47 4.61 13.66
CA VAL A 436 -11.46 6.00 13.18
C VAL A 436 -11.45 6.10 11.67
N GLY A 437 -11.40 4.99 10.97
CA GLY A 437 -11.41 4.97 9.51
C GLY A 437 -11.47 3.57 8.97
N MET A 438 -11.53 3.47 7.65
CA MET A 438 -11.64 2.20 6.96
C MET A 438 -10.60 2.10 5.87
N GLY A 439 -9.97 0.93 5.78
CA GLY A 439 -9.22 0.49 4.62
C GLY A 439 -10.01 -0.54 3.82
N SER A 440 -9.62 -0.75 2.57
CA SER A 440 -10.26 -1.79 1.74
C SER A 440 -9.37 -2.33 0.61
N TYR A 441 -8.17 -1.79 0.45
CA TYR A 441 -7.23 -2.29 -0.53
C TYR A 441 -6.65 -3.64 -0.08
N THR A 442 -6.08 -4.39 -1.01
CA THR A 442 -5.35 -5.62 -0.69
C THR A 442 -4.11 -5.29 0.16
N MET A 443 -3.60 -6.23 0.95
CA MET A 443 -2.25 -6.10 1.49
C MET A 443 -1.29 -6.24 0.30
N ASP A 444 -0.69 -5.11 -0.08
CA ASP A 444 0.18 -4.95 -1.25
C ASP A 444 1.56 -4.46 -0.81
N SER A 445 2.53 -5.37 -0.81
CA SER A 445 3.95 -5.04 -0.63
C SER A 445 4.68 -5.28 -1.94
N HIS A 446 5.52 -4.33 -2.35
CA HIS A 446 6.39 -4.50 -3.52
C HIS A 446 7.63 -5.34 -3.17
N ASN A 447 8.34 -5.82 -4.21
CA ASN A 447 9.61 -6.54 -4.01
C ASN A 447 10.57 -5.74 -3.13
N VAL A 448 11.16 -6.42 -2.15
CA VAL A 448 12.12 -5.84 -1.19
C VAL A 448 13.54 -6.04 -1.69
N GLN A 449 13.87 -7.21 -2.26
CA GLN A 449 15.21 -7.52 -2.74
C GLN A 449 15.21 -8.41 -3.98
N ARG A 450 16.33 -8.38 -4.70
CA ARG A 450 16.67 -9.27 -5.81
C ARG A 450 17.92 -10.05 -5.46
N TYR A 451 17.83 -11.38 -5.43
CA TYR A 451 18.86 -12.28 -4.88
C TYR A 451 19.17 -13.43 -5.83
N ILE A 452 20.22 -14.17 -5.50
CA ILE A 452 20.64 -15.39 -6.20
C ILE A 452 20.08 -16.61 -5.46
N THR A 453 19.31 -17.45 -6.14
CA THR A 453 18.76 -18.69 -5.58
C THR A 453 19.86 -19.73 -5.38
N PRO A 454 19.65 -20.77 -4.53
CA PRO A 454 20.60 -21.87 -4.37
C PRO A 454 20.98 -22.57 -5.68
N GLU A 455 20.08 -22.56 -6.67
CA GLU A 455 20.28 -23.12 -8.01
C GLU A 455 21.13 -22.22 -8.93
N GLY A 456 21.50 -21.02 -8.48
CA GLY A 456 22.33 -20.08 -9.24
C GLY A 456 21.54 -19.23 -10.23
N HIS A 457 20.28 -18.92 -9.94
CA HIS A 457 19.41 -18.09 -10.78
C HIS A 457 19.01 -16.80 -10.06
N VAL A 458 18.60 -15.77 -10.81
CA VAL A 458 18.05 -14.55 -10.22
C VAL A 458 16.60 -14.79 -9.78
N GLN A 459 16.23 -14.27 -8.61
CA GLN A 459 14.84 -14.18 -8.18
C GLN A 459 14.59 -12.89 -7.38
N ASN A 460 13.34 -12.40 -7.37
CA ASN A 460 12.89 -11.35 -6.46
C ASN A 460 12.12 -11.95 -5.28
N GLU A 461 12.12 -11.27 -4.13
CA GLU A 461 11.19 -11.57 -3.02
C GLU A 461 10.66 -10.29 -2.38
N GLY A 462 9.61 -10.45 -1.59
CA GLY A 462 8.96 -9.38 -0.84
C GLY A 462 7.66 -8.90 -1.48
N ASP A 463 7.41 -9.25 -2.75
CA ASP A 463 6.15 -8.95 -3.43
C ASP A 463 5.01 -9.81 -2.88
N ILE A 464 4.04 -9.17 -2.22
CA ILE A 464 2.90 -9.81 -1.58
C ILE A 464 1.62 -9.10 -2.01
N GLY A 465 0.69 -9.85 -2.64
CA GLY A 465 -0.70 -9.43 -2.84
C GLY A 465 -1.68 -10.36 -2.12
N VAL A 466 -2.26 -9.93 -1.00
CA VAL A 466 -3.21 -10.73 -0.21
C VAL A 466 -4.50 -9.97 0.08
N SER A 467 -5.62 -10.51 -0.41
CA SER A 467 -6.95 -9.92 -0.20
C SER A 467 -7.32 -9.85 1.28
N THR A 468 -7.87 -8.71 1.69
CA THR A 468 -8.37 -8.42 3.04
C THR A 468 -9.78 -8.98 3.30
N LYS A 469 -10.35 -9.70 2.32
CA LYS A 469 -11.72 -10.24 2.37
C LYS A 469 -12.75 -9.12 2.61
N GLY A 470 -12.61 -8.01 1.88
CA GLY A 470 -13.45 -6.83 2.00
C GLY A 470 -12.91 -5.77 2.97
N PRO A 471 -13.62 -4.65 3.16
CA PRO A 471 -13.16 -3.55 4.00
C PRO A 471 -12.81 -3.97 5.43
N TYR A 472 -11.89 -3.23 6.05
CA TYR A 472 -11.44 -3.43 7.41
C TYR A 472 -11.34 -2.09 8.14
N GLN A 473 -11.48 -2.13 9.47
CA GLN A 473 -11.42 -0.96 10.34
C GLN A 473 -9.97 -0.61 10.68
N ILE A 474 -9.72 0.66 10.99
CA ILE A 474 -8.41 1.17 11.44
C ILE A 474 -8.57 1.79 12.83
N ALA A 475 -7.81 1.28 13.80
CA ALA A 475 -7.93 1.65 15.21
C ALA A 475 -7.41 3.06 15.51
N TYR A 476 -8.07 3.78 16.42
CA TYR A 476 -7.61 5.08 16.90
C TYR A 476 -6.21 5.03 17.51
N GLY A 477 -5.93 3.99 18.32
CA GLY A 477 -4.63 3.75 18.95
C GLY A 477 -3.45 3.64 17.97
N SER A 478 -3.73 3.42 16.67
CA SER A 478 -2.69 3.41 15.64
C SER A 478 -2.21 4.80 15.24
N LEU A 479 -3.02 5.84 15.47
CA LEU A 479 -2.72 7.25 15.14
C LEU A 479 -1.94 7.98 16.23
N VAL A 480 -1.89 7.42 17.44
CA VAL A 480 -1.29 8.07 18.61
C VAL A 480 -0.08 7.28 19.12
N PRO A 481 1.00 7.96 19.52
CA PRO A 481 2.11 7.30 20.20
C PRO A 481 1.65 6.83 21.58
N LYS A 482 2.47 6.01 22.25
CA LYS A 482 2.23 5.70 23.66
C LYS A 482 2.21 7.00 24.46
N LYS A 483 1.25 7.13 25.39
CA LYS A 483 1.10 8.35 26.20
C LYS A 483 2.38 8.77 26.92
N SER A 484 3.17 7.81 27.37
CA SER A 484 4.46 8.04 28.05
C SER A 484 5.54 8.64 27.14
N GLU A 485 5.37 8.60 25.82
CA GLU A 485 6.35 9.12 24.85
C GLU A 485 5.98 10.54 24.41
N CYS A 486 4.71 10.78 24.03
CA CYS A 486 4.25 12.10 23.64
C CYS A 486 2.72 12.27 23.75
N GLU A 487 2.25 13.27 24.49
CA GLU A 487 0.82 13.46 24.78
C GLU A 487 0.04 14.28 23.71
N ASN A 488 0.74 14.96 22.80
CA ASN A 488 0.13 15.93 21.88
C ASN A 488 0.54 15.78 20.42
N LEU A 489 0.83 14.55 19.99
CA LEU A 489 1.22 14.21 18.62
C LEU A 489 0.28 13.17 18.02
N LEU A 490 -0.10 13.34 16.75
CA LEU A 490 -0.77 12.32 15.93
C LEU A 490 0.01 12.04 14.65
N VAL A 491 -0.05 10.80 14.16
CA VAL A 491 0.76 10.31 13.03
C VAL A 491 -0.12 9.55 12.02
N PRO A 492 -0.83 10.26 11.11
CA PRO A 492 -1.74 9.63 10.15
C PRO A 492 -1.07 8.92 8.97
N VAL A 493 0.19 9.23 8.65
CA VAL A 493 0.91 8.66 7.49
C VAL A 493 1.81 7.51 7.93
N CYS A 494 2.76 7.77 8.83
CA CYS A 494 3.63 6.74 9.43
C CYS A 494 2.92 5.99 10.58
N VAL A 495 1.63 5.69 10.39
CA VAL A 495 0.70 5.11 11.36
C VAL A 495 1.22 3.79 11.94
N SER A 496 0.82 3.48 13.16
CA SER A 496 1.31 2.29 13.84
C SER A 496 0.78 1.00 13.24
N SER A 497 1.70 0.25 12.61
CA SER A 497 1.39 -0.97 11.89
C SER A 497 2.61 -1.85 11.68
N SER A 498 2.39 -3.15 11.45
CA SER A 498 3.40 -4.04 10.89
C SER A 498 3.69 -3.70 9.42
N HIS A 499 4.85 -4.11 8.91
CA HIS A 499 5.21 -3.93 7.50
C HIS A 499 4.11 -4.41 6.53
N ILE A 500 3.57 -5.61 6.77
CA ILE A 500 2.57 -6.17 5.85
C ILE A 500 1.22 -5.46 5.92
N ALA A 501 0.78 -5.06 7.12
CA ALA A 501 -0.47 -4.32 7.27
C ALA A 501 -0.38 -2.93 6.64
N PHE A 502 0.78 -2.28 6.76
CA PHE A 502 1.06 -1.00 6.13
C PHE A 502 0.89 -1.04 4.62
N GLY A 503 1.22 -2.18 3.98
CA GLY A 503 1.00 -2.43 2.56
C GLY A 503 -0.44 -2.20 2.07
N SER A 504 -1.44 -2.28 2.96
CA SER A 504 -2.82 -1.90 2.66
C SER A 504 -3.21 -0.52 3.18
N ILE A 505 -2.75 -0.14 4.37
CA ILE A 505 -3.15 1.12 5.03
C ILE A 505 -2.59 2.35 4.29
N ARG A 506 -1.43 2.21 3.63
CA ARG A 506 -0.67 3.32 3.01
C ARG A 506 -1.32 4.01 1.79
N MET A 507 -2.57 3.68 1.46
CA MET A 507 -3.24 4.25 0.29
C MET A 507 -3.63 5.71 0.55
N GLU A 508 -3.38 6.59 -0.42
CA GLU A 508 -3.68 8.03 -0.32
C GLU A 508 -5.10 8.36 0.21
N PRO A 509 -6.21 7.73 -0.27
CA PRO A 509 -7.53 7.95 0.32
C PRO A 509 -7.63 7.59 1.81
N VAL A 510 -6.89 6.57 2.25
CA VAL A 510 -6.85 6.18 3.66
C VAL A 510 -6.07 7.22 4.46
N PHE A 511 -4.93 7.70 3.98
CA PHE A 511 -4.19 8.80 4.60
C PHE A 511 -5.04 10.07 4.76
N MET A 512 -5.87 10.43 3.78
CA MET A 512 -6.84 11.52 3.93
C MET A 512 -7.83 11.27 5.08
N ILE A 513 -8.40 10.05 5.18
CA ILE A 513 -9.32 9.65 6.27
C ILE A 513 -8.63 9.75 7.63
N LEU A 514 -7.40 9.27 7.73
CA LEU A 514 -6.62 9.30 8.97
C LEU A 514 -6.19 10.73 9.33
N GLY A 515 -5.90 11.58 8.34
CA GLY A 515 -5.63 13.01 8.54
C GLY A 515 -6.85 13.78 9.07
N HIS A 516 -8.04 13.53 8.50
CA HIS A 516 -9.31 14.06 9.01
C HIS A 516 -9.51 13.63 10.47
N SER A 517 -9.39 12.33 10.75
CA SER A 517 -9.56 11.78 12.09
C SER A 517 -8.57 12.37 13.10
N SER A 518 -7.30 12.49 12.70
CA SER A 518 -6.25 13.05 13.56
C SER A 518 -6.53 14.49 13.96
N ALA A 519 -6.97 15.32 13.01
CA ALA A 519 -7.32 16.71 13.30
C ALA A 519 -8.54 16.81 14.24
N THR A 520 -9.57 15.98 14.03
CA THR A 520 -10.75 15.97 14.92
C THR A 520 -10.36 15.63 16.36
N ALA A 521 -9.54 14.59 16.55
CA ALA A 521 -9.03 14.21 17.87
C ALA A 521 -8.15 15.29 18.48
N ALA A 522 -7.26 15.91 17.70
CA ALA A 522 -6.43 17.04 18.16
C ALA A 522 -7.29 18.21 18.66
N VAL A 523 -8.35 18.57 17.94
CA VAL A 523 -9.27 19.64 18.35
C VAL A 523 -9.98 19.30 19.66
N MET A 524 -10.51 18.08 19.77
CA MET A 524 -11.17 17.63 20.99
C MET A 524 -10.22 17.63 22.19
N ALA A 525 -8.99 17.16 22.01
CA ALA A 525 -7.97 17.17 23.05
C ALA A 525 -7.58 18.61 23.48
N ILE A 526 -7.56 19.57 22.54
CA ILE A 526 -7.35 20.99 22.85
C ILE A 526 -8.50 21.54 23.70
N ASP A 527 -9.74 21.24 23.33
CA ASP A 527 -10.94 21.77 23.98
C ASP A 527 -11.13 21.19 25.39
N GLU A 528 -10.87 19.90 25.55
CA GLU A 528 -10.97 19.20 26.83
C GLU A 528 -9.68 19.32 27.68
N LYS A 529 -8.59 19.87 27.11
CA LYS A 529 -7.27 20.04 27.74
C LYS A 529 -6.67 18.73 28.25
N ILE A 530 -6.74 17.70 27.41
CA ILE A 530 -6.28 16.34 27.71
C ILE A 530 -5.15 15.92 26.77
N ALA A 531 -4.57 14.74 27.00
CA ALA A 531 -3.69 14.11 26.02
C ALA A 531 -4.53 13.53 24.87
N VAL A 532 -3.94 13.38 23.68
CA VAL A 532 -4.66 12.79 22.53
C VAL A 532 -5.08 11.35 22.81
N GLN A 533 -4.35 10.63 23.63
CA GLN A 533 -4.68 9.26 24.06
C GLN A 533 -5.90 9.20 24.99
N ASP A 534 -6.29 10.31 25.63
CA ASP A 534 -7.41 10.34 26.57
C ASP A 534 -8.73 10.80 25.92
N VAL A 535 -8.74 11.04 24.60
CA VAL A 535 -9.94 11.47 23.89
C VAL A 535 -11.01 10.39 23.98
N ASP A 536 -12.19 10.76 24.49
CA ASP A 536 -13.35 9.86 24.58
C ASP A 536 -13.77 9.38 23.19
N TYR A 537 -13.64 8.07 22.97
CA TYR A 537 -13.91 7.46 21.67
C TYR A 537 -15.38 7.57 21.24
N GLU A 538 -16.34 7.52 22.17
CA GLU A 538 -17.76 7.64 21.83
C GLU A 538 -18.07 9.04 21.29
N LYS A 539 -17.53 10.09 21.92
CA LYS A 539 -17.66 11.45 21.39
C LYS A 539 -16.92 11.61 20.06
N LEU A 540 -15.72 11.03 19.93
CA LEU A 540 -14.93 11.11 18.71
C LEU A 540 -15.66 10.44 17.54
N SER A 541 -16.11 9.19 17.71
CA SER A 541 -16.80 8.44 16.68
C SER A 541 -18.11 9.11 16.24
N GLN A 542 -18.87 9.68 17.18
CA GLN A 542 -20.06 10.49 16.88
C GLN A 542 -19.70 11.69 16.01
N ARG A 543 -18.62 12.42 16.36
CA ARG A 543 -18.17 13.56 15.58
C ARG A 543 -17.70 13.18 14.18
N LEU A 544 -16.90 12.12 14.05
CA LEU A 544 -16.40 11.64 12.76
C LEU A 544 -17.56 11.21 11.83
N ARG A 545 -18.56 10.50 12.35
CA ARG A 545 -19.77 10.13 11.59
C ARG A 545 -20.58 11.35 11.19
N ALA A 546 -20.70 12.35 12.07
CA ALA A 546 -21.36 13.62 11.74
C ALA A 546 -20.65 14.39 10.62
N ASP A 547 -19.32 14.28 10.54
CA ASP A 547 -18.51 14.82 9.45
C ASP A 547 -18.50 13.91 8.19
N GLY A 548 -19.27 12.82 8.19
CA GLY A 548 -19.46 11.92 7.05
C GLY A 548 -18.40 10.84 6.89
N GLN A 549 -17.53 10.62 7.88
CA GLN A 549 -16.63 9.47 7.86
C GLN A 549 -17.38 8.14 8.01
N VAL A 550 -16.83 7.10 7.40
CA VAL A 550 -17.29 5.73 7.55
C VAL A 550 -16.33 5.03 8.52
N LEU A 551 -16.85 4.54 9.65
CA LEU A 551 -16.07 3.87 10.70
C LEU A 551 -16.32 2.35 10.74
N GLU A 552 -17.37 1.91 10.07
CA GLU A 552 -17.81 0.53 10.01
C GLU A 552 -18.43 0.30 8.63
N TYR A 553 -18.24 -0.91 8.09
CA TYR A 553 -18.89 -1.32 6.86
C TYR A 553 -20.11 -2.18 7.19
N SER A 554 -21.30 -1.58 7.08
CA SER A 554 -22.59 -2.27 7.26
C SER A 554 -23.20 -2.74 5.94
N GLY A 555 -22.51 -2.52 4.82
CA GLY A 555 -22.92 -3.10 3.56
C GLY A 555 -23.02 -4.60 3.76
N SER A 556 -24.18 -5.19 3.43
CA SER A 556 -24.21 -6.62 3.11
C SER A 556 -23.02 -6.80 2.20
N GLU A 557 -22.04 -7.60 2.62
CA GLU A 557 -20.97 -8.02 1.73
C GLU A 557 -21.62 -8.19 0.36
N LYS A 558 -21.06 -7.62 -0.70
CA LYS A 558 -21.32 -8.19 -2.01
C LYS A 558 -20.72 -9.60 -1.99
N ARG A 559 -21.35 -10.50 -1.21
CA ARG A 559 -21.37 -11.93 -1.36
C ARG A 559 -21.78 -12.09 -2.80
N THR A 560 -20.79 -12.43 -3.61
CA THR A 560 -20.88 -12.77 -5.01
C THR A 560 -22.24 -13.41 -5.29
N THR A 561 -23.00 -12.80 -6.20
CA THR A 561 -24.44 -13.03 -6.46
C THR A 561 -24.75 -14.38 -7.11
N GLY A 562 -24.04 -15.45 -6.75
CA GLY A 562 -24.57 -16.79 -6.91
C GLY A 562 -25.52 -17.07 -5.76
N LYS A 563 -26.79 -17.33 -6.04
CA LYS A 563 -27.73 -17.83 -5.03
C LYS A 563 -27.29 -19.24 -4.61
N GLY A 564 -26.35 -19.35 -3.68
CA GLY A 564 -26.03 -20.59 -2.99
C GLY A 564 -27.21 -21.06 -2.14
N VAL A 565 -27.26 -22.35 -1.83
CA VAL A 565 -28.24 -22.90 -0.89
C VAL A 565 -27.71 -22.66 0.52
N SER A 566 -28.47 -21.95 1.35
CA SER A 566 -28.05 -21.66 2.73
C SER A 566 -27.94 -22.95 3.53
N SER A 567 -26.81 -23.14 4.22
CA SER A 567 -26.55 -24.31 5.06
C SER A 567 -27.58 -24.44 6.20
N ASP A 568 -28.12 -23.32 6.71
CA ASP A 568 -29.19 -23.29 7.73
C ASP A 568 -30.52 -23.85 7.23
N GLN A 569 -30.73 -23.92 5.91
CA GLN A 569 -31.95 -24.48 5.31
C GLN A 569 -31.81 -25.98 5.01
N LEU A 570 -30.60 -26.53 5.12
CA LEU A 570 -30.31 -27.93 4.86
C LEU A 570 -30.50 -28.76 6.13
N LYS A 571 -31.04 -29.97 5.96
CA LYS A 571 -31.21 -30.91 7.07
C LYS A 571 -29.85 -31.47 7.52
N GLY A 572 -29.77 -31.92 8.77
CA GLY A 572 -28.56 -32.53 9.31
C GLY A 572 -27.51 -31.50 9.72
N ILE A 573 -26.26 -31.93 9.83
CA ILE A 573 -25.14 -31.06 10.17
C ILE A 573 -24.38 -30.77 8.88
N VAL A 574 -24.22 -29.49 8.54
CA VAL A 574 -23.55 -29.04 7.33
C VAL A 574 -22.32 -28.21 7.69
N VAL A 575 -21.18 -28.54 7.08
CA VAL A 575 -19.94 -27.78 7.20
C VAL A 575 -19.53 -27.33 5.80
N ASP A 576 -19.55 -26.02 5.59
CA ASP A 576 -19.13 -25.31 4.37
C ASP A 576 -17.61 -25.18 4.28
N ASP A 577 -17.07 -24.96 3.08
CA ASP A 577 -15.63 -24.87 2.82
C ASP A 577 -14.97 -23.73 3.60
N ALA A 578 -15.71 -22.65 3.88
CA ALA A 578 -15.23 -21.55 4.71
C ALA A 578 -14.87 -21.98 6.15
N LYS A 579 -15.38 -23.12 6.62
CA LYS A 579 -15.12 -23.69 7.96
C LYS A 579 -14.18 -24.90 7.93
N ALA A 580 -13.68 -25.30 6.76
CA ALA A 580 -12.80 -26.45 6.61
C ALA A 580 -11.32 -26.10 6.86
N GLU A 581 -10.56 -27.07 7.35
CA GLU A 581 -9.10 -26.96 7.46
C GLU A 581 -8.46 -27.43 6.15
N PHE A 582 -7.46 -26.73 5.63
CA PHE A 582 -6.86 -27.10 4.34
C PHE A 582 -5.32 -26.95 4.29
N THR A 583 -4.71 -27.69 3.38
CA THR A 583 -3.31 -27.57 2.96
C THR A 583 -3.24 -27.38 1.45
N GLY A 584 -2.13 -26.84 0.94
CA GLY A 584 -1.96 -26.56 -0.48
C GLY A 584 -2.80 -25.38 -0.98
N THR A 585 -2.93 -25.26 -2.30
CA THR A 585 -3.63 -24.15 -2.94
C THR A 585 -5.11 -24.46 -3.10
N TRP A 586 -5.97 -23.59 -2.57
CA TRP A 586 -7.41 -23.59 -2.79
C TRP A 586 -7.85 -22.18 -3.16
N LEU A 587 -8.43 -22.04 -4.35
CA LEU A 587 -8.85 -20.76 -4.92
C LEU A 587 -10.39 -20.66 -4.88
N PRO A 588 -10.97 -19.59 -4.29
CA PRO A 588 -12.41 -19.42 -4.23
C PRO A 588 -13.02 -19.11 -5.61
N SER A 589 -14.25 -19.55 -5.83
CA SER A 589 -14.98 -19.38 -7.08
C SER A 589 -16.48 -19.41 -6.88
N THR A 590 -17.19 -18.69 -7.76
CA THR A 590 -18.66 -18.76 -7.90
C THR A 590 -19.08 -18.92 -9.36
N SER A 591 -18.15 -19.33 -10.24
CA SER A 591 -18.38 -19.33 -11.70
C SER A 591 -19.38 -20.40 -12.14
N SER A 592 -19.46 -21.50 -11.40
CA SER A 592 -20.48 -22.54 -11.57
C SER A 592 -21.63 -22.30 -10.58
N SER A 593 -22.87 -22.47 -11.04
CA SER A 593 -24.06 -22.32 -10.20
C SER A 593 -24.29 -23.56 -9.33
N LYS A 594 -25.01 -23.39 -8.21
CA LYS A 594 -25.32 -24.40 -7.19
C LYS A 594 -24.13 -24.83 -6.33
N PHE A 595 -24.03 -24.15 -5.20
CA PHE A 595 -23.08 -24.43 -4.12
C PHE A 595 -23.76 -24.10 -2.78
N VAL A 596 -23.17 -24.50 -1.66
CA VAL A 596 -23.64 -24.14 -0.33
C VAL A 596 -23.12 -22.74 0.03
N ASP A 597 -23.95 -21.98 0.75
CA ASP A 597 -23.63 -20.64 1.25
C ASP A 597 -23.09 -19.64 0.20
N HIS A 598 -21.78 -19.46 0.08
CA HIS A 598 -21.19 -18.28 -0.59
C HIS A 598 -20.35 -18.59 -1.83
N GLY A 599 -19.95 -19.83 -2.04
CA GLY A 599 -19.14 -20.23 -3.18
C GLY A 599 -18.63 -21.64 -3.02
N TYR A 600 -17.51 -21.91 -3.68
CA TYR A 600 -16.76 -23.14 -3.51
C TYR A 600 -15.29 -22.84 -3.78
N VAL A 601 -14.41 -23.75 -3.41
CA VAL A 601 -12.97 -23.64 -3.71
C VAL A 601 -12.52 -24.69 -4.71
N HIS A 602 -11.43 -24.42 -5.43
CA HIS A 602 -10.79 -25.37 -6.31
C HIS A 602 -9.27 -25.38 -6.22
N ASP A 603 -8.66 -26.51 -6.53
CA ASP A 603 -7.21 -26.74 -6.40
C ASP A 603 -6.34 -26.02 -7.45
N GLY A 604 -6.97 -25.40 -8.46
CA GLY A 604 -6.25 -24.76 -9.56
C GLY A 604 -5.61 -25.77 -10.52
N HIS A 605 -6.09 -27.02 -10.53
CA HIS A 605 -5.65 -28.11 -11.42
C HIS A 605 -4.15 -28.44 -11.30
N GLN A 606 -3.64 -28.47 -10.08
CA GLN A 606 -2.25 -28.84 -9.83
C GLN A 606 -2.05 -30.37 -9.81
N ALA A 607 -3.05 -31.13 -9.35
CA ALA A 607 -3.05 -32.61 -9.28
C ALA A 607 -1.80 -33.23 -8.61
N ASP A 608 -1.16 -32.51 -7.70
CA ASP A 608 0.13 -32.81 -7.08
C ASP A 608 0.04 -33.58 -5.74
N GLY A 609 -1.18 -33.79 -5.23
CA GLY A 609 -1.42 -34.42 -3.93
C GLY A 609 -1.16 -33.51 -2.72
N LEU A 610 -0.75 -32.25 -2.94
CA LEU A 610 -0.45 -31.30 -1.87
C LEU A 610 -1.70 -30.57 -1.37
N ALA A 611 -2.74 -30.46 -2.21
CA ALA A 611 -4.00 -29.82 -1.85
C ALA A 611 -4.93 -30.81 -1.15
N THR A 612 -5.20 -30.55 0.14
CA THR A 612 -6.19 -31.31 0.90
C THR A 612 -7.13 -30.37 1.65
N MET A 613 -8.39 -30.77 1.81
CA MET A 613 -9.36 -30.04 2.62
C MET A 613 -10.15 -31.00 3.49
N THR A 614 -10.24 -30.68 4.78
CA THR A 614 -10.80 -31.51 5.84
C THR A 614 -11.94 -30.79 6.53
N PHE A 615 -13.14 -31.34 6.38
CA PHE A 615 -14.35 -30.88 7.04
C PHE A 615 -14.52 -31.65 8.34
N THR A 616 -14.73 -30.93 9.44
CA THR A 616 -14.88 -31.53 10.78
C THR A 616 -16.21 -31.11 11.41
N ALA A 617 -16.98 -32.09 11.87
CA ALA A 617 -18.21 -31.88 12.62
C ALA A 617 -18.22 -32.68 13.93
N THR A 618 -18.92 -32.18 14.95
CA THR A 618 -19.22 -32.94 16.17
C THR A 618 -20.67 -33.42 16.09
N LEU A 619 -20.89 -34.74 16.07
CA LEU A 619 -22.22 -35.31 15.90
C LEU A 619 -22.86 -35.57 17.28
N PRO A 620 -24.06 -35.03 17.58
CA PRO A 620 -24.62 -35.05 18.94
C PRO A 620 -25.16 -36.42 19.37
N LYS A 621 -25.34 -37.37 18.45
CA LYS A 621 -25.88 -38.71 18.71
C LYS A 621 -25.02 -39.76 18.03
N ALA A 622 -24.87 -40.91 18.68
CA ALA A 622 -24.29 -42.08 18.04
C ALA A 622 -25.33 -42.66 17.07
N GLY A 623 -24.87 -43.16 15.94
CA GLY A 623 -25.75 -43.73 14.93
C GLY A 623 -25.12 -43.84 13.55
N GLU A 624 -25.89 -44.35 12.61
CA GLU A 624 -25.53 -44.37 11.20
C GLU A 624 -25.90 -43.03 10.57
N TYR A 625 -24.94 -42.36 9.93
CA TYR A 625 -25.17 -41.11 9.22
C TYR A 625 -24.90 -41.32 7.72
N GLU A 626 -25.80 -40.83 6.89
CA GLU A 626 -25.49 -40.62 5.48
C GLU A 626 -24.57 -39.40 5.35
N VAL A 627 -23.39 -39.61 4.77
CA VAL A 627 -22.41 -38.55 4.52
C VAL A 627 -22.49 -38.15 3.07
N ARG A 628 -22.71 -36.86 2.81
CA ARG A 628 -22.84 -36.30 1.47
C ARG A 628 -21.83 -35.18 1.27
N VAL A 629 -21.35 -35.01 0.04
CA VAL A 629 -20.50 -33.87 -0.33
C VAL A 629 -21.20 -33.03 -1.40
N ALA A 630 -21.15 -31.72 -1.25
CA ALA A 630 -21.58 -30.77 -2.26
C ALA A 630 -20.43 -30.42 -3.19
N TYR A 631 -20.75 -30.21 -4.47
CA TYR A 631 -19.85 -29.60 -5.44
C TYR A 631 -20.66 -29.13 -6.66
N PRO A 632 -20.23 -28.04 -7.31
CA PRO A 632 -20.75 -27.68 -8.63
C PRO A 632 -20.03 -28.43 -9.75
N ALA A 633 -20.82 -29.11 -10.58
CA ALA A 633 -20.31 -29.88 -11.71
C ALA A 633 -19.86 -29.00 -12.88
N ASN A 634 -18.76 -29.39 -13.53
CA ASN A 634 -18.30 -28.77 -14.78
C ASN A 634 -17.45 -29.76 -15.59
N SER A 635 -17.43 -29.62 -16.92
CA SER A 635 -16.65 -30.51 -17.80
C SER A 635 -15.14 -30.49 -17.54
N ASN A 636 -14.62 -29.42 -16.92
CA ASN A 636 -13.20 -29.29 -16.57
C ASN A 636 -12.82 -29.88 -15.19
N ARG A 637 -13.76 -30.47 -14.44
CA ARG A 637 -13.49 -31.10 -13.13
C ARG A 637 -12.86 -32.48 -13.26
N ALA A 638 -12.24 -32.95 -12.20
CA ALA A 638 -11.74 -34.32 -12.13
C ALA A 638 -12.89 -35.33 -12.06
N SER A 639 -12.74 -36.46 -12.75
CA SER A 639 -13.72 -37.55 -12.72
C SER A 639 -13.43 -38.60 -11.63
N ASN A 640 -12.37 -38.41 -10.86
CA ASN A 640 -11.81 -39.39 -9.94
C ASN A 640 -11.34 -38.77 -8.61
N VAL A 641 -12.05 -37.75 -8.11
CA VAL A 641 -11.70 -37.08 -6.85
C VAL A 641 -11.81 -38.05 -5.69
N LYS A 642 -10.71 -38.24 -4.93
CA LYS A 642 -10.71 -39.12 -3.76
C LYS A 642 -11.20 -38.38 -2.53
N ILE A 643 -12.22 -38.91 -1.88
CA ILE A 643 -12.81 -38.36 -0.66
C ILE A 643 -12.83 -39.44 0.42
N THR A 644 -12.19 -39.17 1.56
CA THR A 644 -12.06 -40.12 2.68
C THR A 644 -12.95 -39.69 3.83
N VAL A 645 -13.84 -40.59 4.26
CA VAL A 645 -14.69 -40.44 5.43
C VAL A 645 -14.06 -41.21 6.58
N HIS A 646 -13.76 -40.52 7.69
CA HIS A 646 -13.30 -41.16 8.93
C HIS A 646 -14.50 -41.34 9.86
N HIS A 647 -14.79 -42.59 10.23
CA HIS A 647 -15.99 -43.01 10.95
C HIS A 647 -15.62 -44.02 12.07
N ALA A 648 -16.57 -44.40 12.93
CA ALA A 648 -16.29 -45.23 14.11
C ALA A 648 -15.66 -46.60 13.77
N ALA A 649 -16.04 -47.18 12.63
CA ALA A 649 -15.47 -48.44 12.13
C ALA A 649 -14.12 -48.32 11.37
N GLY A 650 -13.52 -47.12 11.26
CA GLY A 650 -12.27 -46.89 10.52
C GLY A 650 -12.37 -45.76 9.50
N SER A 651 -11.81 -45.95 8.30
CA SER A 651 -11.88 -44.95 7.23
C SER A 651 -12.30 -45.60 5.92
N SER A 652 -13.13 -44.90 5.15
CA SER A 652 -13.60 -45.33 3.83
C SER A 652 -13.31 -44.26 2.79
N THR A 653 -12.70 -44.63 1.66
CA THR A 653 -12.39 -43.70 0.56
C THR A 653 -13.30 -43.97 -0.64
N VAL A 654 -13.92 -42.91 -1.15
CA VAL A 654 -14.83 -42.92 -2.29
C VAL A 654 -14.25 -42.05 -3.40
N SER A 655 -14.32 -42.53 -4.65
CA SER A 655 -13.96 -41.76 -5.84
C SER A 655 -15.20 -41.09 -6.41
N VAL A 656 -15.19 -39.76 -6.55
CA VAL A 656 -16.31 -38.95 -7.02
C VAL A 656 -16.00 -38.32 -8.39
N ASN A 657 -16.95 -38.45 -9.32
CA ASN A 657 -16.88 -37.80 -10.63
C ASN A 657 -17.51 -36.40 -10.57
N GLN A 658 -16.67 -35.36 -10.46
CA GLN A 658 -17.14 -33.98 -10.38
C GLN A 658 -17.51 -33.36 -11.73
N LYS A 659 -17.41 -34.11 -12.83
CA LYS A 659 -17.95 -33.68 -14.14
C LYS A 659 -19.46 -33.83 -14.22
N GLU A 660 -20.02 -34.73 -13.43
CA GLU A 660 -21.44 -35.05 -13.44
C GLU A 660 -22.18 -34.24 -12.38
N THR A 661 -23.34 -33.70 -12.75
CA THR A 661 -24.24 -33.01 -11.83
C THR A 661 -24.61 -33.94 -10.67
N PRO A 662 -24.43 -33.51 -9.40
CA PRO A 662 -24.73 -34.36 -8.26
C PRO A 662 -26.20 -34.84 -8.26
N ALA A 663 -26.44 -36.10 -7.91
CA ALA A 663 -27.75 -36.72 -8.04
C ALA A 663 -28.81 -36.17 -7.05
N ILE A 664 -28.38 -35.63 -5.90
CA ILE A 664 -29.27 -35.16 -4.85
C ILE A 664 -29.43 -33.64 -4.99
N GLU A 665 -30.62 -33.23 -5.45
CA GLU A 665 -31.01 -31.82 -5.65
C GLU A 665 -30.13 -31.04 -6.67
N GLY A 666 -29.25 -31.74 -7.38
CA GLY A 666 -28.23 -31.12 -8.23
C GLY A 666 -27.11 -30.45 -7.44
N LEU A 667 -26.95 -30.78 -6.16
CA LEU A 667 -25.99 -30.16 -5.23
C LEU A 667 -25.14 -31.20 -4.51
N PHE A 668 -25.73 -32.30 -4.01
CA PHE A 668 -25.04 -33.30 -3.21
C PHE A 668 -24.86 -34.65 -3.93
N VAL A 669 -23.75 -35.33 -3.64
CA VAL A 669 -23.56 -36.76 -3.89
C VAL A 669 -23.40 -37.49 -2.56
N SER A 670 -24.00 -38.67 -2.44
CA SER A 670 -23.83 -39.53 -1.26
C SER A 670 -22.49 -40.27 -1.34
N LEU A 671 -21.70 -40.22 -0.26
CA LEU A 671 -20.51 -41.03 -0.07
C LEU A 671 -20.84 -42.39 0.56
N GLY A 672 -22.07 -42.55 1.05
CA GLY A 672 -22.54 -43.75 1.74
C GLY A 672 -23.02 -43.45 3.16
N LYS A 673 -23.36 -44.53 3.87
CA LYS A 673 -23.80 -44.49 5.25
C LYS A 673 -22.73 -45.10 6.15
N PHE A 674 -22.38 -44.39 7.23
CA PHE A 674 -21.27 -44.76 8.10
C PHE A 674 -21.66 -44.62 9.58
N PRO A 675 -21.17 -45.51 10.46
CA PRO A 675 -21.42 -45.41 11.89
C PRO A 675 -20.53 -44.34 12.54
N PHE A 676 -21.10 -43.50 13.39
CA PHE A 676 -20.38 -42.50 14.18
C PHE A 676 -20.74 -42.59 15.66
N ASP A 677 -19.78 -42.27 16.52
CA ASP A 677 -19.96 -42.17 17.97
C ASP A 677 -20.51 -40.79 18.37
N ALA A 678 -21.28 -40.74 19.45
CA ALA A 678 -21.79 -39.49 19.99
C ALA A 678 -20.64 -38.60 20.48
N ASN A 679 -20.67 -37.32 20.10
CA ASN A 679 -19.71 -36.28 20.46
C ASN A 679 -18.26 -36.53 19.99
N ALA A 680 -18.04 -37.51 19.12
CA ALA A 680 -16.75 -37.70 18.45
C ALA A 680 -16.64 -36.76 17.24
N LYS A 681 -15.39 -36.44 16.86
CA LYS A 681 -15.11 -35.69 15.63
C LYS A 681 -15.35 -36.59 14.41
N ALA A 682 -16.35 -36.26 13.61
CA ALA A 682 -16.55 -36.82 12.29
C ALA A 682 -15.77 -35.99 11.27
N THR A 683 -14.92 -36.63 10.47
CA THR A 683 -14.10 -35.91 9.49
C THR A 683 -14.25 -36.47 8.08
N VAL A 684 -14.29 -35.57 7.10
CA VAL A 684 -14.27 -35.89 5.67
C VAL A 684 -13.15 -35.12 5.01
N ARG A 685 -12.23 -35.83 4.34
CA ARG A 685 -11.06 -35.25 3.69
C ARG A 685 -11.12 -35.43 2.18
N ILE A 686 -10.98 -34.32 1.45
CA ILE A 686 -10.87 -34.27 -0.01
C ILE A 686 -9.41 -34.04 -0.37
N THR A 687 -8.90 -34.71 -1.42
CA THR A 687 -7.53 -34.53 -1.91
C THR A 687 -7.48 -34.46 -3.44
N ASN A 688 -6.51 -33.71 -3.96
CA ASN A 688 -6.19 -33.68 -5.39
C ASN A 688 -5.19 -34.75 -5.85
N ASP A 689 -4.78 -35.67 -4.98
CA ASP A 689 -3.84 -36.75 -5.31
C ASP A 689 -4.33 -37.64 -6.48
N GLY A 690 -3.63 -37.56 -7.61
CA GLY A 690 -3.93 -38.33 -8.82
C GLY A 690 -5.21 -37.90 -9.55
N ALA A 691 -5.71 -36.68 -9.28
CA ALA A 691 -6.88 -36.14 -9.95
C ALA A 691 -6.61 -35.85 -11.45
N ASN A 692 -7.55 -36.16 -12.33
CA ASN A 692 -7.41 -35.97 -13.78
C ASN A 692 -8.07 -34.67 -14.31
N GLY A 693 -8.26 -33.69 -13.44
CA GLY A 693 -8.95 -32.42 -13.70
C GLY A 693 -8.95 -31.55 -12.45
N HIS A 694 -9.67 -30.43 -12.47
CA HIS A 694 -9.83 -29.59 -11.27
C HIS A 694 -10.54 -30.35 -10.14
N VAL A 695 -9.99 -30.32 -8.94
CA VAL A 695 -10.68 -30.76 -7.73
C VAL A 695 -11.39 -29.58 -7.10
N VAL A 696 -12.68 -29.73 -6.86
CA VAL A 696 -13.54 -28.75 -6.21
C VAL A 696 -14.01 -29.28 -4.86
N ALA A 697 -14.26 -28.36 -3.94
CA ALA A 697 -14.93 -28.68 -2.70
C ALA A 697 -15.74 -27.47 -2.23
N ASP A 698 -16.91 -27.78 -1.65
CA ASP A 698 -17.96 -26.83 -1.30
C ASP A 698 -18.44 -27.15 0.13
N ALA A 699 -19.23 -28.21 0.36
CA ALA A 699 -19.67 -28.55 1.72
C ALA A 699 -19.77 -30.05 1.98
N VAL A 700 -19.79 -30.43 3.25
CA VAL A 700 -20.11 -31.80 3.70
C VAL A 700 -21.35 -31.77 4.59
N GLN A 701 -22.25 -32.72 4.36
CA GLN A 701 -23.49 -32.89 5.11
C GLN A 701 -23.54 -34.27 5.77
N TRP A 702 -23.82 -34.31 7.08
CA TRP A 702 -24.10 -35.51 7.86
C TRP A 702 -25.58 -35.57 8.21
N LEU A 703 -26.29 -36.60 7.72
CA LEU A 703 -27.71 -36.81 7.94
C LEU A 703 -27.96 -38.10 8.76
N PRO A 704 -28.55 -38.00 9.97
CA PRO A 704 -28.84 -39.16 10.82
C PRO A 704 -29.99 -40.04 10.29
#